data_AF-A0A3D1KLU3-F1
#
_entry.id   AF-A0A3D1KLU3-F1
#
_cell.length_a   1.000
_cell.length_b   1.000
_cell.length_c   1.000
_cell.angle_alpha   90.00
_cell.angle_beta   90.00
_cell.angle_gamma   90.00
#
_symmetry.space_group_name_H-M   'P 1'
#
loop_
_entity.id
_entity.type
_entity.pdbx_description
1 polymer ?
#
loop_
_entity_poly.entity_id
_entity_poly.type
_entity_poly.pdbx_seq_one_letter_code
_entity_poly.pdbx_strand_id
1 'polypeptide(L)'
;MAEVISESKARLERLKKIKEQGINPYPASTCRTHQIAEAVASFEHLLAAGNELVLAGRLLALRDHGGSTFADLNDGSGRIQLYLKKDEIAGGLNYQDFLDLIDLGDFVEVKGILFVTKKQEKTLLVKSWRLLCKALRPLPSQWYGLKDAETRYRHRYLDFLLNPELKEVFNRKMLFWNSMRNFLIERGFVEVYTPILENTTGGADARPFVTHHNALGVDVYLRISMGELWQKRLMVAGYPKTFEIGRQFRNEGIDADHLQDYLQMEYYWAYADYIQGMQLTTDLIRQVALATFKTLVFNINGQEVDLGQDWQKIDFYAEIKRQTGLDLRTAATAEIQAKLRELNLDFEDTAEPSRLWDQLWKYCRRQIVGPAYLINIPVLISPLAKRSESDPDVTQRFQLILAGSELCNGYSELNDSLDQRERFLEQAKLRAAGDEEAQMNDEEFIEALEYGMPPVCGLGISERLFSYLEGKSIRECVMFPLLRPVGSNIEPPALINPKVTSKSAPGDIGVTREQALALLRSNIKSASLIKHHLAAEAQMAALARHFLTTEKHHQEFIDPEAWAMVGLLHDIDWELTAKKPKEHSLAAAQILQENNFRPDLVRAIRLHNHLHGEEPQTLLEKALFCAEELTGLVAAAALVQPDRKLATVTVESVLKKFKDASFARGVNREIILRCQAYLELDVRQLIDLTIRAMQSIAGVLGL
;
A
#
# COMPACT_ATOMS: atom_id res chain seq x y z
N MET A 1 -19.31 5.52 22.39
CA MET A 1 -18.63 4.23 22.64
C MET A 1 -19.28 3.41 23.75
N ALA A 2 -19.53 3.93 24.95
CA ALA A 2 -20.12 3.17 26.07
C ALA A 2 -21.51 2.57 25.72
N GLU A 3 -22.35 3.32 25.03
CA GLU A 3 -23.69 2.87 24.60
C GLU A 3 -23.62 1.74 23.55
N VAL A 4 -22.74 1.86 22.55
CA VAL A 4 -22.49 0.81 21.53
C VAL A 4 -21.94 -0.48 22.17
N ILE A 5 -21.07 -0.35 23.18
CA ILE A 5 -20.55 -1.49 23.95
C ILE A 5 -21.67 -2.16 24.77
N SER A 6 -22.54 -1.36 25.37
CA SER A 6 -23.71 -1.85 26.12
C SER A 6 -24.68 -2.61 25.22
N GLU A 7 -25.02 -2.06 24.06
CA GLU A 7 -25.95 -2.70 23.12
C GLU A 7 -25.35 -3.98 22.49
N SER A 8 -24.05 -3.97 22.16
CA SER A 8 -23.38 -5.16 21.63
C SER A 8 -23.38 -6.32 22.65
N LYS A 9 -23.27 -6.02 23.95
CA LYS A 9 -23.40 -7.01 25.03
C LYS A 9 -24.82 -7.58 25.10
N ALA A 10 -25.85 -6.72 25.05
CA ALA A 10 -27.24 -7.17 25.03
C ALA A 10 -27.55 -8.08 23.83
N ARG A 11 -27.03 -7.74 22.63
CA ARG A 11 -27.16 -8.58 21.42
C ARG A 11 -26.49 -9.94 21.57
N LEU A 12 -25.35 -10.02 22.26
CA LEU A 12 -24.69 -11.29 22.59
C LEU A 12 -25.51 -12.14 23.56
N GLU A 13 -26.14 -11.52 24.56
CA GLU A 13 -27.04 -12.23 25.48
C GLU A 13 -28.27 -12.79 24.75
N ARG A 14 -28.88 -12.01 23.84
CA ARG A 14 -29.95 -12.51 22.96
C ARG A 14 -29.49 -13.66 22.08
N LEU A 15 -28.29 -13.59 21.50
CA LEU A 15 -27.72 -14.70 20.73
C LEU A 15 -27.59 -15.99 21.55
N LYS A 16 -27.22 -15.89 22.83
CA LYS A 16 -27.18 -17.06 23.72
C LYS A 16 -28.58 -17.66 23.89
N LYS A 17 -29.59 -16.83 24.21
CA LYS A 17 -30.99 -17.26 24.35
C LYS A 17 -31.51 -17.95 23.08
N ILE A 18 -31.21 -17.38 21.91
CA ILE A 18 -31.59 -17.96 20.61
C ILE A 18 -31.03 -19.38 20.46
N LYS A 19 -29.75 -19.58 20.79
CA LYS A 19 -29.09 -20.90 20.71
C LYS A 19 -29.64 -21.87 21.75
N GLU A 20 -29.92 -21.41 22.98
CA GLU A 20 -30.50 -22.22 24.06
C GLU A 20 -31.90 -22.73 23.72
N GLN A 21 -32.66 -21.97 22.93
CA GLN A 21 -33.97 -22.38 22.40
C GLN A 21 -33.87 -23.33 21.18
N GLY A 22 -32.66 -23.74 20.79
CA GLY A 22 -32.44 -24.63 19.63
C GLY A 22 -32.63 -23.96 18.27
N ILE A 23 -32.76 -22.63 18.22
CA ILE A 23 -32.91 -21.87 16.99
C ILE A 23 -31.51 -21.69 16.36
N ASN A 24 -31.37 -22.00 15.07
CA ASN A 24 -30.14 -21.70 14.34
C ASN A 24 -30.10 -20.19 13.98
N PRO A 25 -29.17 -19.38 14.52
CA PRO A 25 -29.09 -17.95 14.24
C PRO A 25 -28.45 -17.61 12.88
N TYR A 26 -27.84 -18.59 12.21
CA TYR A 26 -27.12 -18.43 10.93
C TYR A 26 -27.39 -19.62 9.98
N PRO A 27 -28.63 -19.86 9.56
CA PRO A 27 -28.94 -20.90 8.59
C PRO A 27 -28.31 -20.63 7.22
N ALA A 28 -27.97 -21.69 6.50
CA ALA A 28 -27.38 -21.60 5.16
C ALA A 28 -28.40 -21.37 4.04
N SER A 29 -29.68 -21.69 4.26
CA SER A 29 -30.74 -21.63 3.25
C SER A 29 -31.81 -20.59 3.59
N THR A 30 -32.61 -20.20 2.62
CA THR A 30 -33.84 -19.41 2.77
C THR A 30 -34.91 -20.00 1.85
N CYS A 31 -36.17 -19.93 2.26
CA CYS A 31 -37.33 -20.29 1.46
C CYS A 31 -37.88 -19.09 0.66
N ARG A 32 -37.07 -18.02 0.48
CA ARG A 32 -37.46 -16.81 -0.24
C ARG A 32 -38.04 -17.14 -1.62
N THR A 33 -39.22 -16.59 -1.88
CA THR A 33 -39.97 -16.78 -3.14
C THR A 33 -39.75 -15.65 -4.14
N HIS A 34 -39.52 -14.43 -3.66
CA HIS A 34 -39.40 -13.22 -4.49
C HIS A 34 -38.32 -12.30 -3.93
N GLN A 35 -37.68 -11.52 -4.80
CA GLN A 35 -36.97 -10.31 -4.35
C GLN A 35 -37.99 -9.24 -3.95
N ILE A 36 -37.61 -8.33 -3.05
CA ILE A 36 -38.50 -7.27 -2.60
C ILE A 36 -38.88 -6.34 -3.76
N ALA A 37 -37.93 -5.99 -4.64
CA ALA A 37 -38.21 -5.14 -5.81
C ALA A 37 -39.27 -5.78 -6.73
N GLU A 38 -39.18 -7.08 -6.98
CA GLU A 38 -40.14 -7.83 -7.81
C GLU A 38 -41.53 -7.85 -7.17
N ALA A 39 -41.60 -8.10 -5.86
CA ALA A 39 -42.85 -8.10 -5.11
C ALA A 39 -43.52 -6.72 -5.09
N VAL A 40 -42.73 -5.65 -4.99
CA VAL A 40 -43.23 -4.26 -5.02
C VAL A 40 -43.69 -3.86 -6.44
N ALA A 41 -42.96 -4.28 -7.48
CA ALA A 41 -43.31 -4.02 -8.86
C ALA A 41 -44.58 -4.76 -9.28
N SER A 42 -44.74 -6.02 -8.85
CA SER A 42 -45.89 -6.87 -9.18
C SER A 42 -46.99 -6.86 -8.11
N PHE A 43 -47.00 -5.84 -7.24
CA PHE A 43 -47.78 -5.84 -6.01
C PHE A 43 -49.28 -6.05 -6.22
N GLU A 44 -49.88 -5.36 -7.18
CA GLU A 44 -51.33 -5.46 -7.44
C GLU A 44 -51.74 -6.87 -7.88
N HIS A 45 -50.91 -7.49 -8.73
CA HIS A 45 -51.12 -8.86 -9.19
C HIS A 45 -51.00 -9.87 -8.05
N LEU A 46 -49.94 -9.75 -7.25
CA LEU A 46 -49.70 -10.63 -6.10
C LEU A 46 -50.74 -10.45 -4.99
N LEU A 47 -51.23 -9.22 -4.80
CA LEU A 47 -52.33 -8.89 -3.89
C LEU A 47 -53.63 -9.57 -4.34
N ALA A 48 -53.98 -9.46 -5.63
CA ALA A 48 -55.19 -10.07 -6.18
C ALA A 48 -55.15 -11.61 -6.12
N ALA A 49 -53.96 -12.20 -6.29
CA ALA A 49 -53.77 -13.65 -6.14
C ALA A 49 -53.98 -14.13 -4.69
N GLY A 50 -53.68 -13.28 -3.69
CA GLY A 50 -53.91 -13.58 -2.28
C GLY A 50 -53.01 -14.71 -1.70
N ASN A 51 -51.98 -15.12 -2.44
CA ASN A 51 -51.09 -16.20 -2.05
C ASN A 51 -50.10 -15.74 -0.96
N GLU A 52 -49.65 -16.70 -0.14
CA GLU A 52 -48.55 -16.45 0.79
C GLU A 52 -47.22 -16.32 0.04
N LEU A 53 -46.43 -15.34 0.46
CA LEU A 53 -45.12 -15.03 -0.10
C LEU A 53 -44.09 -15.12 1.01
N VAL A 54 -42.88 -15.55 0.65
CA VAL A 54 -41.72 -15.52 1.54
C VAL A 54 -40.76 -14.46 1.04
N LEU A 55 -40.52 -13.45 1.88
CA LEU A 55 -39.53 -12.38 1.67
C LEU A 55 -38.43 -12.52 2.72
N ALA A 56 -37.23 -12.08 2.39
CA ALA A 56 -36.09 -12.11 3.31
C ALA A 56 -35.25 -10.85 3.15
N GLY A 57 -34.72 -10.31 4.23
CA GLY A 57 -33.89 -9.10 4.20
C GLY A 57 -33.46 -8.63 5.58
N ARG A 58 -32.74 -7.50 5.59
CA ARG A 58 -32.31 -6.79 6.79
C ARG A 58 -33.44 -5.91 7.33
N LEU A 59 -33.66 -5.96 8.65
CA LEU A 59 -34.54 -5.02 9.34
C LEU A 59 -33.87 -3.66 9.52
N LEU A 60 -34.46 -2.61 8.95
CA LEU A 60 -33.94 -1.24 9.00
C LEU A 60 -34.68 -0.34 9.98
N ALA A 61 -35.95 -0.65 10.26
CA ALA A 61 -36.75 0.08 11.24
C ALA A 61 -37.75 -0.87 11.91
N LEU A 62 -38.13 -0.52 13.14
CA LEU A 62 -39.04 -1.25 13.99
C LEU A 62 -39.86 -0.25 14.80
N ARG A 63 -41.18 -0.40 14.80
CA ARG A 63 -42.14 0.52 15.43
C ARG A 63 -43.20 -0.32 16.16
N ASP A 64 -43.03 -0.47 17.47
CA ASP A 64 -43.93 -1.24 18.33
C ASP A 64 -45.15 -0.40 18.77
N HIS A 65 -46.31 -1.02 18.76
CA HIS A 65 -47.60 -0.48 19.20
C HIS A 65 -48.30 -1.43 20.19
N GLY A 66 -47.53 -2.19 20.97
CA GLY A 66 -47.98 -3.10 22.03
C GLY A 66 -48.52 -4.43 21.49
N GLY A 67 -49.65 -4.39 20.78
CA GLY A 67 -50.29 -5.58 20.18
C GLY A 67 -49.87 -5.88 18.73
N SER A 68 -49.14 -4.95 18.12
CA SER A 68 -48.66 -5.07 16.74
C SER A 68 -47.41 -4.23 16.52
N THR A 69 -46.57 -4.63 15.57
CA THR A 69 -45.34 -3.95 15.20
C THR A 69 -45.29 -3.73 13.70
N PHE A 70 -44.90 -2.53 13.29
CA PHE A 70 -44.46 -2.28 11.91
C PHE A 70 -42.95 -2.38 11.82
N ALA A 71 -42.45 -3.06 10.80
CA ALA A 71 -41.02 -3.15 10.54
C ALA A 71 -40.73 -2.87 9.07
N ASP A 72 -39.51 -2.46 8.75
CA ASP A 72 -39.11 -2.23 7.36
C ASP A 72 -38.01 -3.19 6.95
N LEU A 73 -38.28 -4.00 5.93
CA LEU A 73 -37.39 -5.05 5.43
C LEU A 73 -36.71 -4.59 4.14
N ASN A 74 -35.39 -4.84 4.03
CA ASN A 74 -34.61 -4.51 2.84
C ASN A 74 -33.67 -5.66 2.47
N ASP A 75 -33.76 -6.16 1.25
CA ASP A 75 -32.98 -7.30 0.74
C ASP A 75 -31.83 -6.88 -0.20
N GLY A 76 -31.62 -5.57 -0.37
CA GLY A 76 -30.67 -4.97 -1.29
C GLY A 76 -31.29 -4.57 -2.63
N SER A 77 -32.37 -5.22 -3.07
CA SER A 77 -33.12 -4.88 -4.28
C SER A 77 -34.16 -3.78 -4.03
N GLY A 78 -34.76 -3.77 -2.84
CA GLY A 78 -35.81 -2.83 -2.49
C GLY A 78 -36.17 -2.84 -1.01
N ARG A 79 -37.22 -2.10 -0.65
CA ARG A 79 -37.76 -2.02 0.71
C ARG A 79 -39.26 -2.30 0.70
N ILE A 80 -39.74 -3.02 1.70
CA ILE A 80 -41.18 -3.24 1.93
C ILE A 80 -41.50 -3.14 3.42
N GLN A 81 -42.69 -2.65 3.73
CA GLN A 81 -43.20 -2.63 5.10
C GLN A 81 -43.71 -4.01 5.50
N LEU A 82 -43.43 -4.41 6.73
CA LEU A 82 -43.97 -5.57 7.40
C LEU A 82 -44.96 -5.12 8.46
N TYR A 83 -46.04 -5.87 8.60
CA TYR A 83 -46.98 -5.73 9.70
C TYR A 83 -47.06 -7.04 10.47
N LEU A 84 -46.59 -7.03 11.71
CA LEU A 84 -46.61 -8.15 12.64
C LEU A 84 -47.73 -7.90 13.66
N LYS A 85 -48.68 -8.82 13.78
CA LYS A 85 -49.77 -8.73 14.75
C LYS A 85 -49.81 -10.00 15.59
N LYS A 86 -49.98 -9.84 16.91
CA LYS A 86 -49.87 -10.94 17.87
C LYS A 86 -50.72 -12.16 17.51
N ASP A 87 -51.97 -11.93 17.10
CA ASP A 87 -52.93 -13.01 16.81
C ASP A 87 -52.81 -13.59 15.40
N GLU A 88 -51.92 -13.04 14.56
CA GLU A 88 -51.75 -13.45 13.15
C GLU A 88 -50.51 -14.32 12.93
N ILE A 89 -49.58 -14.33 13.90
CA ILE A 89 -48.35 -15.14 13.84
C ILE A 89 -48.62 -16.49 14.48
N ALA A 90 -48.57 -17.55 13.67
CA ALA A 90 -48.88 -18.91 14.08
C ALA A 90 -47.83 -19.92 13.59
N GLY A 91 -47.63 -21.00 14.34
CA GLY A 91 -46.78 -22.12 13.95
C GLY A 91 -45.28 -21.82 14.05
N GLY A 92 -44.68 -22.07 15.22
CA GLY A 92 -43.26 -21.86 15.48
C GLY A 92 -43.03 -20.76 16.53
N LEU A 93 -42.06 -19.89 16.28
CA LEU A 93 -41.77 -18.72 17.13
C LEU A 93 -42.88 -17.68 17.01
N ASN A 94 -43.36 -17.19 18.15
CA ASN A 94 -44.51 -16.30 18.20
C ASN A 94 -44.11 -14.81 18.10
N TYR A 95 -45.09 -13.91 18.23
CA TYR A 95 -44.86 -12.46 18.21
C TYR A 95 -43.97 -11.96 19.35
N GLN A 96 -44.10 -12.53 20.56
CA GLN A 96 -43.27 -12.14 21.69
C GLN A 96 -41.82 -12.59 21.49
N ASP A 97 -41.59 -13.79 20.96
CA ASP A 97 -40.24 -14.26 20.61
C ASP A 97 -39.58 -13.31 19.59
N PHE A 98 -40.35 -12.74 18.67
CA PHE A 98 -39.83 -11.75 17.73
C PHE A 98 -39.33 -10.50 18.46
N LEU A 99 -40.13 -9.95 19.37
CA LEU A 99 -39.75 -8.76 20.15
C LEU A 99 -38.56 -9.02 21.10
N ASP A 100 -38.46 -10.23 21.64
CA ASP A 100 -37.45 -10.58 22.63
C ASP A 100 -36.09 -10.92 22.00
N LEU A 101 -36.10 -11.50 20.79
CA LEU A 101 -34.91 -12.09 20.16
C LEU A 101 -34.37 -11.29 18.97
N ILE A 102 -35.22 -10.53 18.27
CA ILE A 102 -34.85 -9.83 17.04
C ILE A 102 -34.53 -8.37 17.32
N ASP A 103 -33.42 -7.90 16.74
CA ASP A 103 -32.97 -6.51 16.82
C ASP A 103 -32.92 -5.85 15.44
N LEU A 104 -32.92 -4.51 15.43
CA LEU A 104 -32.57 -3.74 14.23
C LEU A 104 -31.21 -4.18 13.68
N GLY A 105 -31.13 -4.32 12.35
CA GLY A 105 -29.96 -4.80 11.63
C GLY A 105 -29.90 -6.31 11.43
N ASP A 106 -30.73 -7.10 12.12
CA ASP A 106 -30.83 -8.55 11.87
C ASP A 106 -31.40 -8.83 10.48
N PHE A 107 -31.01 -9.98 9.91
CA PHE A 107 -31.66 -10.52 8.72
C PHE A 107 -32.73 -11.51 9.14
N VAL A 108 -33.93 -11.33 8.59
CA VAL A 108 -35.08 -12.20 8.83
C VAL A 108 -35.69 -12.65 7.52
N GLU A 109 -36.27 -13.85 7.56
CA GLU A 109 -37.23 -14.35 6.59
C GLU A 109 -38.63 -14.19 7.18
N VAL A 110 -39.57 -13.73 6.37
CA VAL A 110 -40.97 -13.56 6.77
C VAL A 110 -41.87 -14.15 5.70
N LYS A 111 -42.84 -14.95 6.14
CA LYS A 111 -43.90 -15.50 5.31
C LYS A 111 -45.19 -14.77 5.62
N GLY A 112 -45.92 -14.34 4.60
CA GLY A 112 -47.13 -13.54 4.80
C GLY A 112 -47.94 -13.29 3.55
N ILE A 113 -48.97 -12.46 3.67
CA ILE A 113 -49.87 -12.07 2.57
C ILE A 113 -49.79 -10.55 2.38
N LEU A 114 -49.75 -10.09 1.14
CA LEU A 114 -49.74 -8.65 0.86
C LEU A 114 -51.07 -8.01 1.22
N PHE A 115 -51.02 -6.78 1.70
CA PHE A 115 -52.18 -5.92 1.87
C PHE A 115 -51.77 -4.44 1.80
N VAL A 116 -52.76 -3.57 1.67
CA VAL A 116 -52.56 -2.12 1.69
C VAL A 116 -53.07 -1.57 3.01
N THR A 117 -52.24 -0.78 3.70
CA THR A 117 -52.66 -0.14 4.96
C THR A 117 -53.62 1.02 4.71
N LYS A 118 -54.25 1.53 5.77
CA LYS A 118 -55.10 2.75 5.69
C LYS A 118 -54.35 3.97 5.12
N LYS A 119 -53.02 4.00 5.24
CA LYS A 119 -52.16 5.06 4.69
C LYS A 119 -51.71 4.79 3.24
N GLN A 120 -52.31 3.81 2.57
CA GLN A 120 -51.96 3.41 1.20
C GLN A 120 -50.53 2.88 1.05
N GLU A 121 -49.95 2.33 2.13
CA GLU A 121 -48.62 1.73 2.09
C GLU A 121 -48.70 0.24 1.72
N LYS A 122 -47.82 -0.20 0.82
CA LYS A 122 -47.65 -1.59 0.38
C LYS A 122 -46.98 -2.40 1.49
N THR A 123 -47.70 -3.38 2.04
CA THR A 123 -47.27 -4.06 3.28
C THR A 123 -47.46 -5.57 3.19
N LEU A 124 -46.57 -6.33 3.83
CA LEU A 124 -46.74 -7.77 4.05
C LEU A 124 -47.28 -8.01 5.46
N LEU A 125 -48.46 -8.62 5.59
CA LEU A 125 -48.96 -9.12 6.86
C LEU A 125 -48.24 -10.43 7.19
N VAL A 126 -47.39 -10.40 8.22
CA VAL A 126 -46.54 -11.53 8.59
C VAL A 126 -47.33 -12.60 9.33
N LYS A 127 -47.22 -13.85 8.86
CA LYS A 127 -47.84 -15.06 9.41
C LYS A 127 -46.83 -15.95 10.12
N SER A 128 -45.58 -15.97 9.65
CA SER A 128 -44.46 -16.58 10.37
C SER A 128 -43.16 -15.90 10.01
N TRP A 129 -42.14 -16.10 10.85
CA TRP A 129 -40.83 -15.49 10.67
C TRP A 129 -39.72 -16.47 11.07
N ARG A 130 -38.52 -16.22 10.55
CA ARG A 130 -37.31 -16.97 10.89
C ARG A 130 -36.10 -16.06 10.88
N LEU A 131 -35.23 -16.19 11.88
CA LEU A 131 -33.94 -15.51 11.89
C LEU A 131 -33.02 -16.12 10.81
N LEU A 132 -32.33 -15.27 10.05
CA LEU A 132 -31.34 -15.66 9.04
C LEU A 132 -29.91 -15.27 9.42
N CYS A 133 -29.75 -14.12 10.10
CA CYS A 133 -28.45 -13.70 10.61
C CYS A 133 -28.63 -12.70 11.74
N LYS A 134 -28.05 -13.01 12.91
CA LYS A 134 -28.02 -12.09 14.05
C LYS A 134 -26.94 -11.02 13.85
N ALA A 135 -27.33 -9.75 13.82
CA ALA A 135 -26.43 -8.61 13.91
C ALA A 135 -26.02 -8.37 15.36
N LEU A 136 -24.72 -8.50 15.63
CA LEU A 136 -24.12 -8.30 16.96
C LEU A 136 -23.71 -6.85 17.24
N ARG A 137 -23.66 -6.01 16.20
CA ARG A 137 -23.40 -4.59 16.32
C ARG A 137 -24.64 -3.81 15.87
N PRO A 138 -25.02 -2.72 16.57
CA PRO A 138 -26.05 -1.83 16.07
C PRO A 138 -25.65 -1.20 14.74
N LEU A 139 -26.68 -0.89 13.93
CA LEU A 139 -26.50 0.04 12.82
C LEU A 139 -26.21 1.45 13.37
N PRO A 140 -25.26 2.20 12.79
CA PRO A 140 -25.04 3.59 13.19
C PRO A 140 -26.29 4.43 12.95
N SER A 141 -26.57 5.40 13.83
CA SER A 141 -27.67 6.33 13.60
C SER A 141 -27.36 7.25 12.42
N GLN A 142 -28.36 7.60 11.61
CA GLN A 142 -28.18 8.48 10.44
C GLN A 142 -27.62 9.87 10.82
N TRP A 143 -27.89 10.35 12.03
CA TRP A 143 -27.51 11.69 12.49
C TRP A 143 -26.09 11.78 13.07
N TYR A 144 -25.54 10.68 13.61
CA TYR A 144 -24.25 10.65 14.31
C TYR A 144 -23.25 9.61 13.79
N GLY A 145 -23.66 8.73 12.86
CA GLY A 145 -23.00 7.45 12.64
C GLY A 145 -21.81 7.40 11.69
N LEU A 146 -21.81 8.19 10.60
CA LEU A 146 -20.85 8.05 9.49
C LEU A 146 -20.73 9.37 8.69
N LYS A 147 -20.21 10.44 9.32
CA LYS A 147 -20.07 11.75 8.67
C LYS A 147 -18.69 12.00 8.08
N ASP A 148 -17.63 11.64 8.81
CA ASP A 148 -16.26 11.85 8.33
C ASP A 148 -15.89 10.84 7.24
N ALA A 149 -15.12 11.31 6.25
CA ALA A 149 -14.74 10.52 5.08
C ALA A 149 -13.95 9.26 5.45
N GLU A 150 -13.06 9.33 6.45
CA GLU A 150 -12.23 8.18 6.83
C GLU A 150 -13.06 7.03 7.41
N THR A 151 -13.99 7.33 8.32
CA THR A 151 -14.90 6.32 8.89
C THR A 151 -15.79 5.72 7.81
N ARG A 152 -16.26 6.55 6.85
CA ARG A 152 -17.02 6.09 5.67
C ARG A 152 -16.23 5.11 4.81
N TYR A 153 -14.97 5.43 4.51
CA TYR A 153 -14.11 4.58 3.71
C TYR A 153 -13.79 3.27 4.44
N ARG A 154 -13.56 3.33 5.75
CA ARG A 154 -13.21 2.17 6.57
C ARG A 154 -14.39 1.21 6.76
N HIS A 155 -15.57 1.76 6.93
CA HIS A 155 -16.82 1.01 7.08
C HIS A 155 -17.69 1.15 5.84
N ARG A 156 -17.09 0.96 4.65
CA ARG A 156 -17.79 1.18 3.39
C ARG A 156 -19.08 0.37 3.26
N TYR A 157 -19.12 -0.84 3.79
CA TYR A 157 -20.34 -1.66 3.80
C TYR A 157 -21.52 -0.99 4.54
N LEU A 158 -21.25 -0.15 5.55
CA LEU A 158 -22.26 0.68 6.21
C LEU A 158 -22.56 1.96 5.40
N ASP A 159 -21.55 2.57 4.77
CA ASP A 159 -21.73 3.71 3.86
C ASP A 159 -22.69 3.35 2.71
N PHE A 160 -22.50 2.20 2.06
CA PHE A 160 -23.42 1.68 1.04
C PHE A 160 -24.84 1.40 1.54
N LEU A 161 -24.96 1.00 2.81
CA LEU A 161 -26.25 0.70 3.43
C LEU A 161 -27.03 1.97 3.73
N LEU A 162 -26.33 3.02 4.17
CA LEU A 162 -26.94 4.28 4.62
C LEU A 162 -27.06 5.32 3.51
N ASN A 163 -26.24 5.24 2.47
CA ASN A 163 -26.20 6.19 1.34
C ASN A 163 -26.46 5.46 0.01
N PRO A 164 -27.74 5.30 -0.40
CA PRO A 164 -28.09 4.63 -1.66
C PRO A 164 -27.45 5.25 -2.89
N GLU A 165 -27.27 6.58 -2.90
CA GLU A 165 -26.63 7.33 -4.00
C GLU A 165 -25.21 6.85 -4.29
N LEU A 166 -24.51 6.32 -3.28
CA LEU A 166 -23.16 5.78 -3.47
C LEU A 166 -23.17 4.57 -4.41
N LYS A 167 -24.21 3.73 -4.37
CA LYS A 167 -24.34 2.60 -5.31
C LYS A 167 -24.42 3.10 -6.74
N GLU A 168 -25.14 4.19 -6.98
CA GLU A 168 -25.29 4.77 -8.31
C GLU A 168 -23.97 5.29 -8.88
N VAL A 169 -23.07 5.82 -8.03
CA VAL A 169 -21.69 6.19 -8.45
C VAL A 169 -20.97 4.97 -9.03
N PHE A 170 -21.01 3.83 -8.36
CA PHE A 170 -20.33 2.63 -8.83
C PHE A 170 -21.02 1.96 -10.02
N ASN A 171 -22.35 2.03 -10.10
CA ASN A 171 -23.09 1.59 -11.30
C ASN A 171 -22.66 2.42 -12.51
N ARG A 172 -22.56 3.75 -12.38
CA ARG A 172 -22.00 4.64 -13.42
C ARG A 172 -20.56 4.28 -13.73
N LYS A 173 -19.71 4.02 -12.73
CA LYS A 173 -18.30 3.62 -12.96
C LYS A 173 -18.18 2.32 -13.77
N MET A 174 -19.06 1.34 -13.53
CA MET A 174 -19.09 0.12 -14.33
C MET A 174 -19.55 0.40 -15.76
N LEU A 175 -20.57 1.24 -15.92
CA LEU A 175 -21.03 1.69 -17.24
C LEU A 175 -19.93 2.45 -18.00
N PHE A 176 -19.13 3.27 -17.32
CA PHE A 176 -17.98 3.99 -17.87
C PHE A 176 -16.97 3.03 -18.51
N TRP A 177 -16.51 2.03 -17.75
CA TRP A 177 -15.56 1.04 -18.26
C TRP A 177 -16.14 0.16 -19.35
N ASN A 178 -17.40 -0.26 -19.21
CA ASN A 178 -18.07 -1.05 -20.26
C ASN A 178 -18.25 -0.24 -21.54
N SER A 179 -18.53 1.06 -21.44
CA SER A 179 -18.64 1.95 -22.60
C SER A 179 -17.30 2.12 -23.31
N MET A 180 -16.20 2.25 -22.55
CA MET A 180 -14.85 2.28 -23.13
C MET A 180 -14.51 0.98 -23.85
N ARG A 181 -14.78 -0.16 -23.20
CA ARG A 181 -14.57 -1.50 -23.79
C ARG A 181 -15.35 -1.65 -25.11
N ASN A 182 -16.64 -1.34 -25.10
CA ASN A 182 -17.49 -1.45 -26.28
C ASN A 182 -17.01 -0.53 -27.40
N PHE A 183 -16.64 0.72 -27.10
CA PHE A 183 -16.13 1.68 -28.08
C PHE A 183 -14.91 1.15 -28.85
N LEU A 184 -13.97 0.53 -28.13
CA LEU A 184 -12.74 -0.01 -28.69
C LEU A 184 -13.01 -1.30 -29.49
N ILE A 185 -13.83 -2.22 -28.97
CA ILE A 185 -14.23 -3.45 -29.66
C ILE A 185 -14.92 -3.13 -30.99
N GLU A 186 -15.87 -2.18 -31.00
CA GLU A 186 -16.57 -1.74 -32.21
C GLU A 186 -15.63 -1.17 -33.29
N ARG A 187 -14.43 -0.72 -32.89
CA ARG A 187 -13.37 -0.18 -33.78
C ARG A 187 -12.27 -1.18 -34.09
N GLY A 188 -12.48 -2.46 -33.75
CA GLY A 188 -11.60 -3.57 -34.10
C GLY A 188 -10.38 -3.72 -33.18
N PHE A 189 -10.41 -3.14 -31.98
CA PHE A 189 -9.40 -3.43 -30.96
C PHE A 189 -9.69 -4.76 -30.26
N VAL A 190 -8.63 -5.52 -29.98
CA VAL A 190 -8.69 -6.78 -29.24
C VAL A 190 -8.34 -6.54 -27.78
N GLU A 191 -9.21 -6.98 -26.86
CA GLU A 191 -8.91 -6.95 -25.41
C GLU A 191 -7.85 -8.01 -25.09
N VAL A 192 -6.76 -7.61 -24.46
CA VAL A 192 -5.62 -8.47 -24.10
C VAL A 192 -5.38 -8.43 -22.59
N TYR A 193 -4.62 -9.40 -22.09
CA TYR A 193 -4.23 -9.49 -20.67
C TYR A 193 -2.74 -9.74 -20.57
N THR A 194 -2.01 -8.72 -20.12
CA THR A 194 -0.56 -8.78 -19.97
C THR A 194 -0.15 -9.21 -18.54
N PRO A 195 1.10 -9.66 -18.31
CA PRO A 195 1.56 -10.05 -16.98
C PRO A 195 1.37 -8.94 -15.93
N ILE A 196 0.83 -9.32 -14.77
CA ILE A 196 0.78 -8.43 -13.59
C ILE A 196 2.08 -8.48 -12.79
N LEU A 197 2.72 -9.66 -12.76
CA LEU A 197 4.03 -9.86 -12.17
C LEU A 197 5.08 -9.76 -13.28
N GLU A 198 6.00 -8.80 -13.14
CA GLU A 198 7.05 -8.51 -14.10
C GLU A 198 8.43 -8.76 -13.48
N ASN A 199 9.39 -9.23 -14.29
CA ASN A 199 10.79 -9.34 -13.86
C ASN A 199 11.51 -7.99 -13.87
N THR A 200 11.05 -7.08 -14.73
CA THR A 200 11.53 -5.71 -14.90
C THR A 200 10.32 -4.83 -15.11
N THR A 201 10.24 -3.71 -14.40
CA THR A 201 9.14 -2.76 -14.58
C THR A 201 9.47 -1.70 -15.61
N GLY A 202 8.52 -1.39 -16.47
CA GLY A 202 8.65 -0.33 -17.46
C GLY A 202 7.30 0.17 -18.00
N GLY A 203 7.37 1.12 -18.93
CA GLY A 203 6.17 1.73 -19.53
C GLY A 203 5.60 2.92 -18.73
N ALA A 204 6.19 3.25 -17.58
CA ALA A 204 5.86 4.45 -16.81
C ALA A 204 7.03 4.81 -15.89
N ASP A 205 7.11 6.08 -15.50
CA ASP A 205 8.03 6.55 -14.47
C ASP A 205 7.30 6.46 -13.12
N ALA A 206 7.58 5.41 -12.36
CA ALA A 206 6.91 5.11 -11.09
C ALA A 206 7.69 4.11 -10.25
N ARG A 207 7.66 4.27 -8.92
CA ARG A 207 8.23 3.29 -8.00
C ARG A 207 7.34 2.03 -7.95
N PRO A 208 7.87 0.82 -8.23
CA PRO A 208 7.05 -0.39 -8.20
C PRO A 208 6.88 -0.95 -6.78
N PHE A 209 5.85 -1.77 -6.58
CA PHE A 209 5.80 -2.70 -5.46
C PHE A 209 6.64 -3.94 -5.79
N VAL A 210 7.44 -4.39 -4.82
CA VAL A 210 8.30 -5.58 -4.95
C VAL A 210 7.69 -6.73 -4.16
N THR A 211 7.73 -7.93 -4.73
CA THR A 211 7.37 -9.18 -4.05
C THR A 211 8.32 -10.30 -4.47
N HIS A 212 8.12 -11.51 -3.96
CA HIS A 212 9.05 -12.62 -4.17
C HIS A 212 8.34 -13.90 -4.62
N HIS A 213 8.87 -14.52 -5.65
CA HIS A 213 8.36 -15.77 -6.18
C HIS A 213 9.13 -16.97 -5.60
N ASN A 214 8.64 -17.53 -4.49
CA ASN A 214 9.30 -18.60 -3.72
C ASN A 214 9.83 -19.79 -4.55
N ALA A 215 9.04 -20.30 -5.51
CA ALA A 215 9.45 -21.48 -6.29
C ALA A 215 10.53 -21.19 -7.34
N LEU A 216 10.67 -19.92 -7.76
CA LEU A 216 11.71 -19.49 -8.70
C LEU A 216 12.91 -18.89 -7.97
N GLY A 217 12.74 -18.52 -6.70
CA GLY A 217 13.79 -17.88 -5.89
C GLY A 217 14.18 -16.50 -6.41
N VAL A 218 13.27 -15.79 -7.07
CA VAL A 218 13.51 -14.46 -7.67
C VAL A 218 12.52 -13.44 -7.16
N ASP A 219 12.96 -12.19 -7.08
CA ASP A 219 12.08 -11.06 -6.87
C ASP A 219 11.34 -10.72 -8.15
N VAL A 220 10.09 -10.32 -8.01
CA VAL A 220 9.22 -9.88 -9.09
C VAL A 220 8.50 -8.61 -8.65
N TYR A 221 8.04 -7.85 -9.63
CA TYR A 221 7.43 -6.55 -9.41
C TYR A 221 5.98 -6.57 -9.85
N LEU A 222 5.13 -5.80 -9.18
CA LEU A 222 3.80 -5.51 -9.70
C LEU A 222 3.91 -4.45 -10.81
N ARG A 223 3.24 -4.67 -11.94
CA ARG A 223 3.25 -3.77 -13.09
C ARG A 223 2.85 -2.33 -12.75
N ILE A 224 3.56 -1.38 -13.33
CA ILE A 224 3.38 0.08 -13.11
C ILE A 224 2.62 0.79 -14.25
N SER A 225 2.45 0.09 -15.37
CA SER A 225 1.66 0.46 -16.55
C SER A 225 0.63 -0.64 -16.86
N MET A 226 -0.30 -0.38 -17.77
CA MET A 226 -1.26 -1.38 -18.25
C MET A 226 -0.65 -2.23 -19.37
N GLY A 227 0.57 -2.71 -19.11
CA GLY A 227 1.30 -3.61 -20.00
C GLY A 227 1.88 -2.93 -21.23
N GLU A 228 2.30 -1.66 -21.16
CA GLU A 228 2.82 -0.91 -22.31
C GLU A 228 3.85 -1.72 -23.13
N LEU A 229 4.91 -2.19 -22.47
CA LEU A 229 5.98 -2.93 -23.15
C LEU A 229 5.49 -4.27 -23.70
N TRP A 230 4.48 -4.89 -23.07
CA TRP A 230 3.87 -6.14 -23.53
C TRP A 230 2.94 -5.93 -24.73
N GLN A 231 2.13 -4.89 -24.70
CA GLN A 231 1.24 -4.55 -25.81
C GLN A 231 2.04 -4.10 -27.05
N LYS A 232 3.17 -3.40 -26.85
CA LYS A 232 4.14 -3.13 -27.93
C LYS A 232 4.75 -4.40 -28.52
N ARG A 233 5.08 -5.41 -27.71
CA ARG A 233 5.47 -6.74 -28.21
C ARG A 233 4.36 -7.39 -29.05
N LEU A 234 3.08 -7.16 -28.74
CA LEU A 234 1.96 -7.61 -29.59
C LEU A 234 1.90 -6.87 -30.92
N MET A 235 2.31 -5.59 -30.98
CA MET A 235 2.44 -4.85 -32.25
C MET A 235 3.52 -5.47 -33.14
N VAL A 236 4.66 -5.86 -32.56
CA VAL A 236 5.72 -6.64 -33.25
C VAL A 236 5.18 -7.98 -33.76
N ALA A 237 4.35 -8.65 -32.95
CA ALA A 237 3.71 -9.91 -33.31
C ALA A 237 2.60 -9.78 -34.38
N GLY A 238 2.27 -8.57 -34.82
CA GLY A 238 1.29 -8.32 -35.88
C GLY A 238 -0.15 -8.15 -35.41
N TYR A 239 -0.41 -7.89 -34.12
CA TYR A 239 -1.72 -7.44 -33.64
C TYR A 239 -1.86 -5.93 -33.87
N PRO A 240 -2.70 -5.46 -34.81
CA PRO A 240 -2.68 -4.05 -35.21
C PRO A 240 -3.38 -3.12 -34.20
N LYS A 241 -4.23 -3.66 -33.32
CA LYS A 241 -5.02 -2.89 -32.35
C LYS A 241 -5.26 -3.73 -31.10
N THR A 242 -4.65 -3.34 -29.98
CA THR A 242 -4.86 -4.00 -28.68
C THR A 242 -5.31 -2.99 -27.65
N PHE A 243 -6.03 -3.46 -26.64
CA PHE A 243 -6.26 -2.69 -25.42
C PHE A 243 -6.36 -3.61 -24.21
N GLU A 244 -6.09 -3.06 -23.04
CA GLU A 244 -6.31 -3.74 -21.77
C GLU A 244 -6.97 -2.79 -20.79
N ILE A 245 -7.98 -3.28 -20.05
CA ILE A 245 -8.57 -2.59 -18.89
C ILE A 245 -8.29 -3.45 -17.67
N GLY A 246 -7.46 -2.97 -16.76
CA GLY A 246 -7.03 -3.75 -15.61
C GLY A 246 -6.53 -2.89 -14.46
N ARG A 247 -5.94 -3.53 -13.45
CA ARG A 247 -5.28 -2.84 -12.33
C ARG A 247 -3.79 -2.68 -12.57
N GLN A 248 -3.25 -1.54 -12.18
CA GLN A 248 -1.81 -1.30 -12.06
C GLN A 248 -1.46 -0.80 -10.68
N PHE A 249 -0.18 -0.88 -10.33
CA PHE A 249 0.29 -0.71 -8.97
C PHE A 249 1.46 0.26 -8.93
N ARG A 250 1.34 1.33 -8.15
CA ARG A 250 2.41 2.32 -7.98
C ARG A 250 2.62 2.61 -6.50
N ASN A 251 3.85 2.45 -6.04
CA ASN A 251 4.24 2.62 -4.65
C ASN A 251 4.58 4.09 -4.37
N GLU A 252 3.56 4.93 -4.50
CA GLU A 252 3.63 6.40 -4.41
C GLU A 252 2.76 6.93 -3.26
N GLY A 253 2.79 8.25 -3.04
CA GLY A 253 1.97 8.93 -2.03
C GLY A 253 0.46 8.82 -2.28
N ILE A 254 -0.33 8.97 -1.20
CA ILE A 254 -1.81 8.96 -1.24
C ILE A 254 -2.32 10.39 -1.14
N ASP A 255 -3.12 10.83 -2.12
CA ASP A 255 -3.83 12.10 -2.06
C ASP A 255 -5.26 12.02 -2.67
N ALA A 256 -5.83 13.15 -3.09
CA ALA A 256 -7.18 13.21 -3.66
C ALA A 256 -7.26 12.64 -5.09
N ASP A 257 -6.12 12.49 -5.77
CA ASP A 257 -5.97 12.15 -7.19
C ASP A 257 -5.07 10.93 -7.43
N HIS A 258 -4.36 10.43 -6.41
CA HIS A 258 -3.45 9.29 -6.50
C HIS A 258 -3.86 8.12 -5.60
N LEU A 259 -3.92 6.94 -6.22
CA LEU A 259 -4.14 5.64 -5.61
C LEU A 259 -2.95 4.73 -5.93
N GLN A 260 -2.73 3.73 -5.08
CA GLN A 260 -1.60 2.80 -5.21
C GLN A 260 -2.00 1.56 -6.01
N ASP A 261 -3.29 1.21 -6.03
CA ASP A 261 -3.87 0.12 -6.81
C ASP A 261 -5.12 0.63 -7.56
N TYR A 262 -4.97 1.00 -8.83
CA TYR A 262 -6.06 1.64 -9.57
C TYR A 262 -6.30 1.02 -10.93
N LEU A 263 -7.51 1.25 -11.44
CA LEU A 263 -7.92 0.85 -12.77
C LEU A 263 -7.38 1.82 -13.83
N GLN A 264 -6.83 1.27 -14.89
CA GLN A 264 -6.37 1.99 -16.05
C GLN A 264 -6.75 1.21 -17.32
N MET A 265 -7.01 1.95 -18.39
CA MET A 265 -7.10 1.43 -19.74
C MET A 265 -5.89 1.93 -20.53
N GLU A 266 -5.18 1.02 -21.19
CA GLU A 266 -4.25 1.39 -22.27
C GLU A 266 -4.65 0.71 -23.57
N TYR A 267 -4.52 1.43 -24.68
CA TYR A 267 -4.59 0.85 -26.02
C TYR A 267 -3.33 1.15 -26.82
N TYR A 268 -3.06 0.29 -27.80
CA TYR A 268 -2.02 0.49 -28.80
C TYR A 268 -2.59 0.24 -30.19
N TRP A 269 -2.40 1.19 -31.09
CA TRP A 269 -2.94 1.19 -32.44
C TRP A 269 -1.80 1.35 -33.46
N ALA A 270 -1.47 0.24 -34.15
CA ALA A 270 -0.52 0.22 -35.24
C ALA A 270 -1.02 1.04 -36.45
N TYR A 271 -0.06 1.62 -37.17
CA TYR A 271 -0.23 2.51 -38.31
C TYR A 271 -1.00 3.79 -38.01
N ALA A 272 -1.01 4.22 -36.74
CA ALA A 272 -1.57 5.49 -36.30
C ALA A 272 -0.51 6.35 -35.63
N ASP A 273 -0.65 7.67 -35.76
CA ASP A 273 0.14 8.66 -35.04
C ASP A 273 -0.65 9.31 -33.89
N TYR A 274 0.02 10.17 -33.14
CA TYR A 274 -0.57 10.92 -32.04
C TYR A 274 -1.72 11.87 -32.45
N ILE A 275 -1.79 12.33 -33.70
CA ILE A 275 -2.90 13.15 -34.21
C ILE A 275 -4.17 12.29 -34.33
N GLN A 276 -4.02 11.11 -34.93
CA GLN A 276 -5.09 10.11 -35.00
C GLN A 276 -5.48 9.64 -33.58
N GLY A 277 -4.50 9.50 -32.69
CA GLY A 277 -4.72 9.21 -31.27
C GLY A 277 -5.56 10.27 -30.55
N MET A 278 -5.28 11.56 -30.76
CA MET A 278 -6.10 12.66 -30.22
C MET A 278 -7.54 12.60 -30.75
N GLN A 279 -7.73 12.37 -32.04
CA GLN A 279 -9.08 12.25 -32.62
C GLN A 279 -9.87 11.09 -31.99
N LEU A 280 -9.25 9.91 -31.91
CA LEU A 280 -9.87 8.73 -31.30
C LEU A 280 -10.19 8.95 -29.82
N THR A 281 -9.29 9.62 -29.09
CA THR A 281 -9.46 9.96 -27.67
C THR A 281 -10.63 10.92 -27.46
N THR A 282 -10.79 11.93 -28.32
CA THR A 282 -11.92 12.87 -28.26
C THR A 282 -13.24 12.12 -28.45
N ASP A 283 -13.32 11.27 -29.47
CA ASP A 283 -14.52 10.47 -29.77
C ASP A 283 -14.84 9.48 -28.63
N LEU A 284 -13.82 8.80 -28.10
CA LEU A 284 -13.92 7.86 -26.98
C LEU A 284 -14.52 8.54 -25.76
N ILE A 285 -13.93 9.67 -25.33
CA ILE A 285 -14.33 10.34 -24.10
C ILE A 285 -15.73 10.93 -24.22
N ARG A 286 -16.08 11.55 -25.37
CA ARG A 286 -17.44 12.06 -25.61
C ARG A 286 -18.49 10.94 -25.58
N GLN A 287 -18.22 9.82 -26.25
CA GLN A 287 -19.16 8.69 -26.28
C GLN A 287 -19.34 8.08 -24.88
N VAL A 288 -18.24 7.89 -24.14
CA VAL A 288 -18.28 7.36 -22.77
C VAL A 288 -18.98 8.31 -21.81
N ALA A 289 -18.73 9.62 -21.91
CA ALA A 289 -19.39 10.64 -21.12
C ALA A 289 -20.92 10.65 -21.35
N LEU A 290 -21.35 10.65 -22.62
CA LEU A 290 -22.78 10.56 -22.98
C LEU A 290 -23.41 9.23 -22.52
N ALA A 291 -22.71 8.11 -22.69
CA ALA A 291 -23.22 6.81 -22.27
C ALA A 291 -23.42 6.76 -20.74
N THR A 292 -22.46 7.28 -19.98
CA THR A 292 -22.40 7.19 -18.51
C THR A 292 -23.23 8.25 -17.80
N PHE A 293 -23.10 9.52 -18.22
CA PHE A 293 -23.63 10.69 -17.51
C PHE A 293 -24.77 11.37 -18.26
N LYS A 294 -25.03 11.01 -19.53
CA LYS A 294 -26.07 11.63 -20.38
C LYS A 294 -25.86 13.13 -20.62
N THR A 295 -24.65 13.63 -20.40
CA THR A 295 -24.24 15.03 -20.62
C THR A 295 -22.79 15.09 -21.09
N LEU A 296 -22.42 16.20 -21.73
CA LEU A 296 -21.04 16.58 -22.06
C LEU A 296 -20.55 17.77 -21.23
N VAL A 297 -21.42 18.41 -20.47
CA VAL A 297 -21.09 19.56 -19.61
C VAL A 297 -20.99 19.09 -18.17
N PHE A 298 -19.86 19.38 -17.54
CA PHE A 298 -19.50 18.95 -16.19
C PHE A 298 -19.05 20.12 -15.34
N ASN A 299 -19.27 20.04 -14.03
CA ASN A 299 -18.65 20.94 -13.07
C ASN A 299 -17.52 20.21 -12.36
N ILE A 300 -16.28 20.60 -12.63
CA ILE A 300 -15.07 19.97 -12.13
C ILE A 300 -14.28 21.00 -11.34
N ASN A 301 -14.08 20.77 -10.04
CA ASN A 301 -13.37 21.71 -9.15
C ASN A 301 -13.93 23.15 -9.18
N GLY A 302 -15.25 23.30 -9.38
CA GLY A 302 -15.92 24.61 -9.47
C GLY A 302 -15.82 25.28 -10.85
N GLN A 303 -15.21 24.62 -11.84
CA GLN A 303 -15.11 25.09 -13.21
C GLN A 303 -16.09 24.31 -14.11
N GLU A 304 -16.76 25.02 -15.01
CA GLU A 304 -17.59 24.40 -16.05
C GLU A 304 -16.68 23.91 -17.19
N VAL A 305 -16.78 22.61 -17.51
CA VAL A 305 -16.02 21.95 -18.57
C VAL A 305 -17.03 21.38 -19.57
N ASP A 306 -17.03 21.88 -20.80
CA ASP A 306 -17.84 21.35 -21.90
C ASP A 306 -17.00 20.47 -22.82
N LEU A 307 -17.22 19.15 -22.78
CA LEU A 307 -16.54 18.18 -23.65
C LEU A 307 -17.04 18.23 -25.10
N GLY A 308 -18.18 18.87 -25.37
CA GLY A 308 -18.77 19.03 -26.70
C GLY A 308 -18.10 20.08 -27.57
N GLN A 309 -17.36 21.02 -26.99
CA GLN A 309 -16.60 22.04 -27.71
C GLN A 309 -15.37 21.46 -28.42
N ASP A 310 -14.74 22.21 -29.32
CA ASP A 310 -13.46 21.84 -29.93
C ASP A 310 -12.30 21.90 -28.93
N TRP A 311 -11.46 20.86 -28.92
CA TRP A 311 -10.36 20.75 -27.96
C TRP A 311 -9.14 21.47 -28.50
N GLN A 312 -8.74 22.54 -27.83
CA GLN A 312 -7.62 23.37 -28.25
C GLN A 312 -6.30 22.63 -28.07
N LYS A 313 -5.34 22.86 -28.97
CA LYS A 313 -3.96 22.37 -28.81
C LYS A 313 -3.11 23.44 -28.15
N ILE A 314 -2.49 23.10 -27.04
CA ILE A 314 -1.64 23.97 -26.23
C ILE A 314 -0.20 23.46 -26.38
N ASP A 315 0.69 24.32 -26.87
CA ASP A 315 2.11 24.02 -26.97
C ASP A 315 2.79 24.23 -25.60
N PHE A 316 3.56 23.24 -25.14
CA PHE A 316 4.21 23.25 -23.83
C PHE A 316 5.10 24.50 -23.61
N TYR A 317 5.96 24.82 -24.58
CA TYR A 317 6.90 25.93 -24.46
C TYR A 317 6.18 27.27 -24.56
N ALA A 318 5.28 27.40 -25.53
CA ALA A 318 4.52 28.63 -25.75
C ALA A 318 3.66 28.97 -24.53
N GLU A 319 3.05 27.97 -23.90
CA GLU A 319 2.17 28.18 -22.76
C GLU A 319 2.94 28.59 -21.50
N ILE A 320 4.07 27.94 -21.21
CA ILE A 320 4.95 28.35 -20.10
C ILE A 320 5.45 29.78 -20.34
N LYS A 321 5.89 30.10 -21.55
CA LYS A 321 6.33 31.46 -21.91
C LYS A 321 5.20 32.48 -21.76
N ARG A 322 3.98 32.13 -22.18
CA ARG A 322 2.79 32.99 -22.07
C ARG A 322 2.44 33.30 -20.61
N GLN A 323 2.51 32.32 -19.72
CA GLN A 323 2.12 32.50 -18.32
C GLN A 323 3.24 33.04 -17.42
N THR A 324 4.49 32.71 -17.70
CA THR A 324 5.62 33.00 -16.80
C THR A 324 6.59 34.05 -17.35
N GLY A 325 6.52 34.33 -18.65
CA GLY A 325 7.47 35.16 -19.40
C GLY A 325 8.79 34.47 -19.73
N LEU A 326 9.00 33.23 -19.26
CA LEU A 326 10.26 32.51 -19.41
C LEU A 326 10.26 31.63 -20.67
N ASP A 327 11.31 31.75 -21.49
CA ASP A 327 11.51 30.87 -22.65
C ASP A 327 12.43 29.71 -22.28
N LEU A 328 11.85 28.53 -22.07
CA LEU A 328 12.58 27.33 -21.64
C LEU A 328 13.63 26.85 -22.65
N ARG A 329 13.55 27.25 -23.92
CA ARG A 329 14.55 26.86 -24.92
C ARG A 329 15.88 27.59 -24.73
N THR A 330 15.86 28.75 -24.10
CA THR A 330 17.04 29.61 -23.94
C THR A 330 17.38 29.92 -22.49
N ALA A 331 16.44 29.71 -21.57
CA ALA A 331 16.62 30.03 -20.15
C ALA A 331 17.67 29.13 -19.49
N ALA A 332 18.54 29.75 -18.69
CA ALA A 332 19.46 29.01 -17.83
C ALA A 332 18.72 28.41 -16.62
N THR A 333 19.25 27.31 -16.06
CA THR A 333 18.69 26.65 -14.86
C THR A 333 18.46 27.63 -13.71
N ALA A 334 19.40 28.56 -13.49
CA ALA A 334 19.29 29.57 -12.45
C ALA A 334 18.09 30.52 -12.64
N GLU A 335 17.73 30.84 -13.89
CA GLU A 335 16.56 31.67 -14.20
C GLU A 335 15.25 30.92 -13.93
N ILE A 336 15.21 29.62 -14.25
CA ILE A 336 14.08 28.75 -13.94
C ILE A 336 13.90 28.64 -12.42
N GLN A 337 14.97 28.40 -11.67
CA GLN A 337 14.94 28.36 -10.21
C GLN A 337 14.49 29.69 -9.62
N ALA A 338 14.97 30.82 -10.14
CA ALA A 338 14.53 32.14 -9.71
C ALA A 338 13.02 32.33 -9.94
N LYS A 339 12.51 31.90 -11.10
CA LYS A 339 11.07 31.95 -11.40
C LYS A 339 10.26 31.03 -10.47
N LEU A 340 10.74 29.83 -10.16
CA LEU A 340 10.07 28.93 -9.22
C LEU A 340 10.00 29.54 -7.80
N ARG A 341 11.08 30.20 -7.33
CA ARG A 341 11.09 30.93 -6.06
C ARG A 341 10.12 32.12 -6.08
N GLU A 342 10.08 32.88 -7.18
CA GLU A 342 9.11 33.98 -7.38
C GLU A 342 7.66 33.49 -7.29
N LEU A 343 7.38 32.31 -7.83
CA LEU A 343 6.05 31.69 -7.82
C LEU A 343 5.73 30.95 -6.50
N ASN A 344 6.65 30.93 -5.52
CA ASN A 344 6.54 30.19 -4.26
C ASN A 344 6.27 28.69 -4.46
N LEU A 345 7.01 28.07 -5.39
CA LEU A 345 6.94 26.64 -5.67
C LEU A 345 8.12 25.93 -5.00
N ASP A 346 7.86 24.81 -4.35
CA ASP A 346 8.89 23.98 -3.72
C ASP A 346 9.70 23.20 -4.77
N PHE A 347 11.03 23.27 -4.70
CA PHE A 347 11.95 22.48 -5.49
C PHE A 347 13.28 22.29 -4.74
N GLU A 348 14.04 21.26 -5.12
CA GLU A 348 15.40 21.05 -4.61
C GLU A 348 16.39 21.84 -5.47
N ASP A 349 17.32 22.58 -4.86
CA ASP A 349 18.31 23.37 -5.60
C ASP A 349 19.22 22.49 -6.49
N THR A 350 19.36 21.21 -6.15
CA THR A 350 20.10 20.18 -6.89
C THR A 350 19.24 19.40 -7.87
N ALA A 351 17.96 19.73 -8.03
CA ALA A 351 17.07 19.02 -8.94
C ALA A 351 17.53 19.15 -10.40
N GLU A 352 17.46 18.04 -11.12
CA GLU A 352 17.72 18.00 -12.56
C GLU A 352 16.75 18.92 -13.33
N PRO A 353 17.17 19.48 -14.48
CA PRO A 353 16.34 20.40 -15.27
C PRO A 353 14.93 19.86 -15.60
N SER A 354 14.81 18.55 -15.86
CA SER A 354 13.53 17.87 -16.11
C SER A 354 12.49 18.13 -15.01
N ARG A 355 12.90 18.00 -13.74
CA ARG A 355 12.04 18.20 -12.57
C ARG A 355 11.65 19.66 -12.41
N LEU A 356 12.57 20.60 -12.68
CA LEU A 356 12.27 22.04 -12.61
C LEU A 356 11.25 22.45 -13.68
N TRP A 357 11.38 21.90 -14.88
CA TRP A 357 10.45 22.16 -15.99
C TRP A 357 9.06 21.60 -15.70
N ASP A 358 8.99 20.37 -15.18
CA ASP A 358 7.75 19.75 -14.76
C ASP A 358 7.05 20.55 -13.63
N GLN A 359 7.78 21.07 -12.65
CA GLN A 359 7.18 21.93 -11.61
C GLN A 359 6.60 23.23 -12.16
N LEU A 360 7.30 23.86 -13.11
CA LEU A 360 6.79 25.07 -13.76
C LEU A 360 5.55 24.77 -14.62
N TRP A 361 5.54 23.62 -15.30
CA TRP A 361 4.37 23.14 -16.02
C TRP A 361 3.20 22.85 -15.08
N LYS A 362 3.43 22.17 -13.95
CA LYS A 362 2.43 21.90 -12.92
C LYS A 362 1.78 23.18 -12.38
N TYR A 363 2.53 24.27 -12.32
CA TYR A 363 1.97 25.59 -12.06
C TYR A 363 1.07 26.04 -13.20
N CYS A 364 1.58 26.11 -14.44
CA CYS A 364 0.86 26.65 -15.62
C CYS A 364 -0.39 25.84 -16.02
N ARG A 365 -0.39 24.52 -15.79
CA ARG A 365 -1.54 23.69 -16.17
C ARG A 365 -2.76 24.00 -15.31
N ARG A 366 -2.58 24.40 -14.03
CA ARG A 366 -3.69 24.64 -13.08
C ARG A 366 -4.63 25.76 -13.52
N GLN A 367 -4.18 26.67 -14.39
CA GLN A 367 -4.99 27.77 -14.91
C GLN A 367 -5.74 27.40 -16.20
N ILE A 368 -5.59 26.17 -16.71
CA ILE A 368 -6.22 25.70 -17.96
C ILE A 368 -7.52 24.96 -17.63
N VAL A 369 -8.67 25.53 -18.00
CA VAL A 369 -9.99 24.90 -17.78
C VAL A 369 -10.20 23.69 -18.71
N GLY A 370 -9.77 23.78 -19.97
CA GLY A 370 -9.97 22.73 -20.96
C GLY A 370 -11.44 22.55 -21.40
N PRO A 371 -11.76 21.50 -22.17
CA PRO A 371 -10.83 20.49 -22.68
C PRO A 371 -9.76 21.05 -23.62
N ALA A 372 -8.51 20.66 -23.39
CA ALA A 372 -7.37 20.99 -24.24
C ALA A 372 -6.36 19.84 -24.31
N TYR A 373 -5.64 19.73 -25.42
CA TYR A 373 -4.51 18.85 -25.57
C TYR A 373 -3.21 19.62 -25.37
N LEU A 374 -2.42 19.25 -24.38
CA LEU A 374 -1.01 19.63 -24.31
C LEU A 374 -0.24 18.85 -25.37
N ILE A 375 0.57 19.51 -26.19
CA ILE A 375 1.41 18.91 -27.23
C ILE A 375 2.84 19.46 -27.20
N ASN A 376 3.72 18.88 -28.02
CA ASN A 376 5.12 19.28 -28.17
C ASN A 376 5.88 19.24 -26.84
N ILE A 377 5.61 18.20 -26.05
CA ILE A 377 6.24 17.98 -24.76
C ILE A 377 7.72 17.65 -24.98
N PRO A 378 8.66 18.25 -24.21
CA PRO A 378 10.10 18.06 -24.39
C PRO A 378 10.51 16.58 -24.34
N VAL A 379 11.53 16.22 -25.13
CA VAL A 379 12.18 14.89 -25.09
C VAL A 379 12.70 14.59 -23.68
N LEU A 380 13.23 15.60 -23.00
CA LEU A 380 13.79 15.51 -21.64
C LEU A 380 12.83 14.88 -20.61
N ILE A 381 11.51 14.99 -20.80
CA ILE A 381 10.49 14.45 -19.88
C ILE A 381 9.58 13.41 -20.56
N SER A 382 10.02 12.84 -21.68
CA SER A 382 9.23 11.92 -22.50
C SER A 382 10.07 10.73 -23.00
N PRO A 383 10.54 9.84 -22.10
CA PRO A 383 11.51 8.80 -22.45
C PRO A 383 11.00 7.79 -23.48
N LEU A 384 9.70 7.53 -23.57
CA LEU A 384 9.13 6.52 -24.48
C LEU A 384 8.46 7.10 -25.74
N ALA A 385 8.33 8.42 -25.82
CA ALA A 385 7.64 9.07 -26.95
C ALA A 385 8.61 9.34 -28.10
N LYS A 386 8.12 9.14 -29.33
CA LYS A 386 8.87 9.39 -30.56
C LYS A 386 9.17 10.88 -30.71
N ARG A 387 10.41 11.23 -31.10
CA ARG A 387 10.80 12.61 -31.40
C ARG A 387 10.00 13.13 -32.59
N SER A 388 9.74 14.44 -32.61
CA SER A 388 9.19 15.08 -33.80
C SER A 388 10.26 15.18 -34.89
N GLU A 389 9.89 14.88 -36.13
CA GLU A 389 10.78 15.04 -37.29
C GLU A 389 11.07 16.52 -37.60
N SER A 390 10.13 17.42 -37.30
CA SER A 390 10.27 18.84 -37.58
C SER A 390 11.03 19.61 -36.49
N ASP A 391 11.06 19.08 -35.27
CA ASP A 391 11.72 19.68 -34.11
C ASP A 391 12.19 18.58 -33.16
N PRO A 392 13.48 18.20 -33.20
CA PRO A 392 13.99 17.07 -32.44
C PRO A 392 14.02 17.29 -30.92
N ASP A 393 13.79 18.52 -30.43
CA ASP A 393 13.73 18.82 -29.00
C ASP A 393 12.39 18.42 -28.36
N VAL A 394 11.37 18.13 -29.18
CA VAL A 394 10.02 17.77 -28.73
C VAL A 394 9.60 16.38 -29.18
N THR A 395 8.58 15.86 -28.52
CA THR A 395 8.00 14.54 -28.83
C THR A 395 6.59 14.65 -29.39
N GLN A 396 6.20 13.64 -30.16
CA GLN A 396 4.85 13.42 -30.65
C GLN A 396 3.96 12.86 -29.52
N ARG A 397 3.85 13.61 -28.42
CA ARG A 397 3.10 13.26 -27.22
C ARG A 397 1.97 14.26 -27.01
N PHE A 398 0.86 13.76 -26.48
CA PHE A 398 -0.28 14.56 -26.07
C PHE A 398 -0.80 14.17 -24.69
N GLN A 399 -1.32 15.15 -23.96
CA GLN A 399 -2.04 14.93 -22.71
C GLN A 399 -3.36 15.70 -22.72
N LEU A 400 -4.44 15.07 -22.25
CA LEU A 400 -5.72 15.76 -22.08
C LEU A 400 -5.73 16.54 -20.77
N ILE A 401 -5.97 17.85 -20.85
CA ILE A 401 -6.14 18.74 -19.71
C ILE A 401 -7.61 19.07 -19.51
N LEU A 402 -8.18 18.70 -18.35
CA LEU A 402 -9.49 19.16 -17.87
C LEU A 402 -9.34 19.77 -16.47
N ALA A 403 -9.89 20.97 -16.26
CA ALA A 403 -9.88 21.71 -15.01
C ALA A 403 -8.52 21.70 -14.28
N GLY A 404 -7.46 21.94 -15.04
CA GLY A 404 -6.08 22.02 -14.56
C GLY A 404 -5.39 20.68 -14.26
N SER A 405 -5.98 19.56 -14.66
CA SER A 405 -5.45 18.21 -14.44
C SER A 405 -5.22 17.43 -15.73
N GLU A 406 -4.13 16.67 -15.79
CA GLU A 406 -3.81 15.74 -16.87
C GLU A 406 -4.60 14.44 -16.69
N LEU A 407 -5.52 14.10 -17.59
CA LEU A 407 -6.38 12.92 -17.41
C LEU A 407 -6.13 11.79 -18.40
N CYS A 408 -5.32 12.05 -19.42
CA CYS A 408 -4.86 11.05 -20.38
C CYS A 408 -3.41 11.34 -20.78
N ASN A 409 -2.69 10.31 -21.17
CA ASN A 409 -1.33 10.43 -21.72
C ASN A 409 -1.22 9.53 -22.94
N GLY A 410 -0.91 10.09 -24.11
CA GLY A 410 -0.77 9.34 -25.35
C GLY A 410 0.34 9.88 -26.22
N TYR A 411 0.89 9.04 -27.09
CA TYR A 411 2.04 9.40 -27.93
C TYR A 411 2.15 8.49 -29.15
N SER A 412 2.81 9.00 -30.19
CA SER A 412 3.43 8.13 -31.20
C SER A 412 4.58 7.39 -30.51
N GLU A 413 4.54 6.07 -30.56
CA GLU A 413 5.46 5.19 -29.86
C GLU A 413 6.85 5.23 -30.48
N LEU A 414 7.87 5.27 -29.62
CA LEU A 414 9.25 5.07 -30.05
C LEU A 414 9.42 3.62 -30.50
N ASN A 415 9.73 3.45 -31.79
CA ASN A 415 9.92 2.15 -32.43
C ASN A 415 11.32 1.96 -33.03
N ASP A 416 12.23 2.90 -32.77
CA ASP A 416 13.66 2.77 -33.06
C ASP A 416 14.36 2.09 -31.87
N SER A 417 14.86 0.88 -32.08
CA SER A 417 15.49 0.08 -31.02
C SER A 417 16.79 0.70 -30.50
N LEU A 418 17.53 1.45 -31.32
CA LEU A 418 18.77 2.09 -30.91
C LEU A 418 18.49 3.32 -30.03
N ASP A 419 17.56 4.20 -30.44
CA ASP A 419 17.11 5.33 -29.60
C ASP A 419 16.51 4.82 -28.29
N GLN A 420 15.65 3.79 -28.35
CA GLN A 420 15.05 3.22 -27.14
C GLN A 420 16.10 2.65 -26.17
N ARG A 421 17.15 2.00 -26.69
CA ARG A 421 18.28 1.49 -25.90
C ARG A 421 19.06 2.63 -25.24
N GLU A 422 19.36 3.71 -25.98
CA GLU A 422 20.03 4.89 -25.42
C GLU A 422 19.24 5.51 -24.26
N ARG A 423 17.92 5.62 -24.41
CA ARG A 423 17.05 6.16 -23.36
C ARG A 423 16.95 5.26 -22.13
N PHE A 424 16.91 3.95 -22.29
CA PHE A 424 16.99 3.03 -21.14
C PHE A 424 18.34 3.12 -20.42
N LEU A 425 19.44 3.33 -21.14
CA LEU A 425 20.74 3.57 -20.50
C LEU A 425 20.77 4.89 -19.70
N GLU A 426 20.12 5.94 -20.21
CA GLU A 426 19.95 7.19 -19.45
C GLU A 426 19.10 6.99 -18.19
N GLN A 427 17.97 6.29 -18.30
CA GLN A 427 17.12 5.94 -17.15
C GLN A 427 17.86 5.09 -16.13
N ALA A 428 18.66 4.11 -16.57
CA ALA A 428 19.50 3.30 -15.68
C ALA A 428 20.56 4.15 -14.94
N LYS A 429 21.13 5.17 -15.58
CA LYS A 429 22.04 6.12 -14.91
C LYS A 429 21.31 6.94 -13.84
N LEU A 430 20.10 7.44 -14.14
CA LEU A 430 19.28 8.16 -13.16
C LEU A 430 18.93 7.28 -11.96
N ARG A 431 18.58 6.02 -12.22
CA ARG A 431 18.29 5.03 -11.16
C ARG A 431 19.52 4.74 -10.30
N ALA A 432 20.70 4.58 -10.92
CA ALA A 432 21.96 4.41 -10.19
C ALA A 432 22.34 5.66 -9.37
N ALA A 433 21.90 6.84 -9.78
CA ALA A 433 22.04 8.09 -9.04
C ALA A 433 20.98 8.28 -7.92
N GLY A 434 20.07 7.33 -7.74
CA GLY A 434 19.07 7.34 -6.66
C GLY A 434 17.64 7.68 -7.09
N ASP A 435 17.35 7.81 -8.38
CA ASP A 435 15.97 8.00 -8.86
C ASP A 435 15.19 6.66 -8.82
N GLU A 436 14.34 6.49 -7.80
CA GLU A 436 13.55 5.27 -7.61
C GLU A 436 12.42 5.09 -8.65
N GLU A 437 12.03 6.16 -9.35
CA GLU A 437 10.95 6.17 -10.36
C GLU A 437 11.48 5.90 -11.78
N ALA A 438 12.78 6.10 -12.01
CA ALA A 438 13.42 5.84 -13.30
C ALA A 438 13.28 4.38 -13.73
N GLN A 439 13.00 4.17 -15.03
CA GLN A 439 12.65 2.87 -15.58
C GLN A 439 13.81 1.86 -15.53
N MET A 440 13.47 0.57 -15.43
CA MET A 440 14.45 -0.51 -15.53
C MET A 440 14.78 -0.77 -17.00
N ASN A 441 16.04 -1.12 -17.28
CA ASN A 441 16.42 -1.55 -18.62
C ASN A 441 15.82 -2.94 -18.92
N ASP A 442 15.01 -3.02 -19.99
CA ASP A 442 14.38 -4.26 -20.47
C ASP A 442 14.99 -4.66 -21.82
N GLU A 443 16.03 -5.50 -21.77
CA GLU A 443 16.74 -5.98 -22.96
C GLU A 443 15.87 -6.87 -23.85
N GLU A 444 14.93 -7.64 -23.28
CA GLU A 444 13.99 -8.46 -24.05
C GLU A 444 13.00 -7.58 -24.84
N PHE A 445 12.66 -6.41 -24.31
CA PHE A 445 11.86 -5.43 -25.04
C PHE A 445 12.65 -4.81 -26.20
N ILE A 446 13.92 -4.48 -25.99
CA ILE A 446 14.79 -3.98 -27.06
C ILE A 446 14.93 -5.03 -28.16
N GLU A 447 15.17 -6.30 -27.81
CA GLU A 447 15.21 -7.40 -28.78
C GLU A 447 13.90 -7.47 -29.60
N ALA A 448 12.75 -7.34 -28.95
CA ALA A 448 11.47 -7.31 -29.66
C ALA A 448 11.38 -6.14 -30.67
N LEU A 449 11.88 -4.95 -30.31
CA LEU A 449 11.93 -3.82 -31.25
C LEU A 449 12.91 -4.05 -32.41
N GLU A 450 14.00 -4.79 -32.20
CA GLU A 450 14.96 -5.17 -33.24
C GLU A 450 14.35 -6.11 -34.30
N TYR A 451 13.34 -6.89 -33.95
CA TYR A 451 12.51 -7.63 -34.93
C TYR A 451 11.55 -6.74 -35.73
N GLY A 452 11.40 -5.48 -35.32
CA GLY A 452 10.63 -4.45 -36.02
C GLY A 452 9.23 -4.26 -35.45
N MET A 453 9.00 -3.10 -34.85
CA MET A 453 7.66 -2.62 -34.49
C MET A 453 7.16 -1.59 -35.52
N PRO A 454 5.92 -1.71 -36.05
CA PRO A 454 5.36 -0.71 -36.94
C PRO A 454 5.24 0.66 -36.24
N PRO A 455 4.96 1.75 -36.96
CA PRO A 455 4.50 2.99 -36.33
C PRO A 455 3.24 2.70 -35.49
N VAL A 456 3.19 3.14 -34.24
CA VAL A 456 2.09 2.87 -33.31
C VAL A 456 1.74 4.15 -32.57
N CYS A 457 0.47 4.35 -32.24
CA CYS A 457 0.02 5.31 -31.24
C CYS A 457 -0.49 4.56 -30.02
N GLY A 458 -0.02 4.94 -28.82
CA GLY A 458 -0.55 4.47 -27.55
C GLY A 458 -1.31 5.56 -26.79
N LEU A 459 -2.17 5.12 -25.86
CA LEU A 459 -2.89 5.99 -24.93
C LEU A 459 -3.13 5.27 -23.61
N GLY A 460 -2.91 5.95 -22.49
CA GLY A 460 -3.38 5.57 -21.16
C GLY A 460 -4.47 6.50 -20.61
N ILE A 461 -5.53 5.93 -20.04
CA ILE A 461 -6.60 6.62 -19.30
C ILE A 461 -6.85 5.91 -17.97
N SER A 462 -6.65 6.61 -16.85
CA SER A 462 -6.92 6.05 -15.52
C SER A 462 -8.36 6.32 -15.05
N GLU A 463 -8.77 5.63 -13.97
CA GLU A 463 -10.05 5.88 -13.30
C GLU A 463 -10.23 7.32 -12.77
N ARG A 464 -9.16 8.12 -12.77
CA ARG A 464 -9.21 9.54 -12.42
C ARG A 464 -10.10 10.34 -13.37
N LEU A 465 -10.17 9.97 -14.65
CA LEU A 465 -11.10 10.61 -15.58
C LEU A 465 -12.55 10.44 -15.09
N PHE A 466 -12.93 9.25 -14.63
CA PHE A 466 -14.25 9.03 -14.06
C PHE A 466 -14.49 9.88 -12.81
N SER A 467 -13.53 9.94 -11.87
CA SER A 467 -13.72 10.71 -10.63
C SER A 467 -13.86 12.21 -10.89
N TYR A 468 -13.10 12.74 -11.85
CA TYR A 468 -13.20 14.14 -12.28
C TYR A 468 -14.57 14.45 -12.89
N LEU A 469 -15.07 13.62 -13.80
CA LEU A 469 -16.41 13.80 -14.41
C LEU A 469 -17.54 13.62 -13.39
N GLU A 470 -17.36 12.75 -12.41
CA GLU A 470 -18.29 12.55 -11.29
C GLU A 470 -18.24 13.70 -10.26
N GLY A 471 -17.22 14.58 -10.33
CA GLY A 471 -17.03 15.70 -9.39
C GLY A 471 -16.66 15.24 -7.98
N LYS A 472 -15.94 14.12 -7.86
CA LYS A 472 -15.55 13.48 -6.58
C LYS A 472 -14.07 13.19 -6.54
N SER A 473 -13.50 13.08 -5.34
CA SER A 473 -12.12 12.60 -5.19
C SER A 473 -12.00 11.14 -5.65
N ILE A 474 -10.81 10.73 -6.11
CA ILE A 474 -10.58 9.36 -6.58
C ILE A 474 -10.91 8.32 -5.50
N ARG A 475 -10.68 8.66 -4.22
CA ARG A 475 -10.96 7.81 -3.05
C ARG A 475 -12.46 7.60 -2.79
N GLU A 476 -13.31 8.55 -3.16
CA GLU A 476 -14.77 8.37 -3.09
C GLU A 476 -15.29 7.45 -4.20
N CYS A 477 -14.59 7.41 -5.33
CA CYS A 477 -14.92 6.60 -6.50
C CYS A 477 -14.34 5.18 -6.43
N VAL A 478 -13.71 4.79 -5.32
CA VAL A 478 -13.25 3.41 -5.04
C VAL A 478 -14.07 2.79 -3.94
N MET A 479 -14.53 1.55 -4.16
CA MET A 479 -15.35 0.82 -3.20
C MET A 479 -14.58 0.68 -1.88
N PHE A 480 -13.38 0.12 -1.93
CA PHE A 480 -12.55 -0.10 -0.75
C PHE A 480 -11.17 0.52 -0.97
N PRO A 481 -10.99 1.83 -0.70
CA PRO A 481 -9.68 2.45 -0.85
C PRO A 481 -8.71 1.94 0.22
N LEU A 482 -7.42 1.84 -0.12
CA LEU A 482 -6.37 1.58 0.86
C LEU A 482 -6.36 2.69 1.92
N LEU A 483 -6.42 2.30 3.20
CA LEU A 483 -6.39 3.22 4.33
C LEU A 483 -5.21 2.91 5.22
N ARG A 484 -4.75 3.93 5.95
CA ARG A 484 -3.86 3.70 7.08
C ARG A 484 -4.54 2.74 8.08
N PRO A 485 -3.84 1.70 8.54
CA PRO A 485 -4.33 0.83 9.61
C PRO A 485 -4.72 1.63 10.87
N VAL A 486 -5.76 1.18 11.59
CA VAL A 486 -6.18 1.76 12.89
C VAL A 486 -5.82 0.80 14.00
N GLY A 487 -5.20 1.30 15.06
CA GLY A 487 -4.93 0.52 16.27
C GLY A 487 -3.78 -0.50 16.15
N SER A 488 -2.86 -0.26 15.22
CA SER A 488 -1.66 -1.07 14.98
C SER A 488 -0.39 -0.23 15.18
N ASN A 489 0.66 -0.54 15.94
CA ASN A 489 1.15 -1.68 16.75
C ASN A 489 0.80 -3.10 16.31
N ILE A 490 0.27 -3.26 15.11
CA ILE A 490 0.50 -4.44 14.31
C ILE A 490 1.85 -4.07 13.74
N GLU A 491 2.91 -4.58 14.37
CA GLU A 491 4.17 -4.73 13.64
C GLU A 491 3.77 -5.25 12.26
N PRO A 492 4.22 -4.61 11.16
CA PRO A 492 3.97 -5.16 9.82
C PRO A 492 4.30 -6.64 9.94
N PRO A 493 3.36 -7.57 9.65
CA PRO A 493 3.58 -9.00 9.88
C PRO A 493 4.94 -9.26 9.33
N ALA A 494 5.90 -9.59 10.23
CA ALA A 494 7.33 -9.43 9.99
C ALA A 494 7.50 -9.74 8.54
N LEU A 495 7.80 -8.71 7.70
CA LEU A 495 7.91 -8.93 6.28
C LEU A 495 8.69 -10.22 6.25
N ILE A 496 8.08 -11.29 5.74
CA ILE A 496 8.89 -12.39 5.26
C ILE A 496 9.51 -11.69 4.07
N ASN A 497 10.52 -10.85 4.34
CA ASN A 497 11.67 -10.69 3.54
C ASN A 497 12.04 -12.15 3.40
N PRO A 498 11.68 -12.76 2.25
CA PRO A 498 12.33 -14.01 1.90
C PRO A 498 13.78 -13.64 2.06
N LYS A 499 14.50 -14.38 2.92
CA LYS A 499 15.91 -14.22 3.25
C LYS A 499 16.47 -13.08 2.42
N VAL A 500 16.77 -11.92 3.02
CA VAL A 500 17.62 -10.91 2.38
C VAL A 500 18.91 -11.66 2.04
N THR A 501 18.88 -12.34 0.90
CA THR A 501 19.98 -12.65 0.06
C THR A 501 20.14 -11.31 -0.61
N SER A 502 20.71 -10.37 0.16
CA SER A 502 21.40 -9.27 -0.43
C SER A 502 22.22 -9.91 -1.53
N LYS A 503 21.98 -9.53 -2.77
CA LYS A 503 22.90 -9.77 -3.87
C LYS A 503 24.20 -8.96 -3.65
N SER A 504 24.63 -8.80 -2.40
CA SER A 504 26.00 -8.45 -2.06
C SER A 504 26.76 -9.77 -2.00
N ALA A 505 27.96 -9.82 -2.57
CA ALA A 505 28.79 -11.02 -2.52
C ALA A 505 28.93 -11.52 -1.06
N PRO A 506 29.10 -12.83 -0.80
CA PRO A 506 29.38 -13.31 0.55
C PRO A 506 30.56 -12.51 1.14
N GLY A 507 30.33 -11.79 2.25
CA GLY A 507 31.31 -10.89 2.89
C GLY A 507 31.19 -9.39 2.54
N ASP A 508 30.34 -8.98 1.60
CA ASP A 508 30.11 -7.57 1.32
C ASP A 508 29.05 -6.99 2.27
N ILE A 509 29.56 -6.41 3.35
CA ILE A 509 28.86 -5.71 4.42
C ILE A 509 28.72 -4.20 4.13
N GLY A 510 29.12 -3.73 2.94
CA GLY A 510 29.08 -2.33 2.51
C GLY A 510 30.28 -1.48 2.95
N VAL A 511 31.06 -1.93 3.94
CA VAL A 511 32.27 -1.24 4.44
C VAL A 511 33.36 -2.23 4.87
N THR A 512 34.61 -1.80 4.83
CA THR A 512 35.74 -2.54 5.42
C THR A 512 35.78 -2.38 6.94
N ARG A 513 36.44 -3.32 7.64
CA ARG A 513 36.69 -3.22 9.08
C ARG A 513 37.46 -1.94 9.44
N GLU A 514 38.39 -1.50 8.59
CA GLU A 514 39.13 -0.25 8.77
C GLU A 514 38.20 0.97 8.73
N GLN A 515 37.23 1.00 7.81
CA GLN A 515 36.22 2.05 7.72
C GLN A 515 35.27 2.02 8.93
N ALA A 516 34.82 0.83 9.36
CA ALA A 516 34.02 0.68 10.56
C ALA A 516 34.77 1.18 11.81
N LEU A 517 36.04 0.82 11.97
CA LEU A 517 36.87 1.28 13.08
C LEU A 517 37.13 2.80 13.04
N ALA A 518 37.28 3.38 11.84
CA ALA A 518 37.40 4.82 11.66
C ALA A 518 36.10 5.53 12.08
N LEU A 519 34.94 4.99 11.67
CA LEU A 519 33.62 5.50 12.05
C LEU A 519 33.36 5.37 13.56
N LEU A 520 33.80 4.28 14.18
CA LEU A 520 33.75 4.13 15.63
C LEU A 520 34.55 5.24 16.32
N ARG A 521 35.81 5.45 15.89
CA ARG A 521 36.70 6.46 16.48
C ARG A 521 36.27 7.89 16.19
N SER A 522 35.50 8.14 15.14
CA SER A 522 34.92 9.46 14.89
C SER A 522 33.81 9.78 15.90
N ASN A 523 33.04 8.78 16.33
CA ASN A 523 31.87 8.94 17.21
C ASN A 523 32.14 8.67 18.70
N ILE A 524 33.13 7.83 19.04
CA ILE A 524 33.49 7.48 20.42
C ILE A 524 34.93 7.93 20.71
N LYS A 525 35.11 8.81 21.71
CA LYS A 525 36.43 9.34 22.12
C LYS A 525 37.00 8.63 23.34
N SER A 526 36.16 8.03 24.18
CA SER A 526 36.56 7.32 25.39
C SER A 526 37.34 6.04 25.05
N ALA A 527 38.59 5.98 25.49
CA ALA A 527 39.43 4.80 25.35
C ALA A 527 38.84 3.56 26.04
N SER A 528 38.04 3.75 27.10
CA SER A 528 37.36 2.65 27.80
C SER A 528 36.18 2.12 26.99
N LEU A 529 35.43 3.00 26.31
CA LEU A 529 34.32 2.57 25.44
C LEU A 529 34.86 1.89 24.19
N ILE A 530 35.91 2.42 23.57
CA ILE A 530 36.56 1.75 22.42
C ILE A 530 36.98 0.31 22.77
N LYS A 531 37.49 0.07 23.98
CA LYS A 531 37.81 -1.29 24.45
C LYS A 531 36.58 -2.18 24.61
N HIS A 532 35.46 -1.64 25.06
CA HIS A 532 34.17 -2.36 25.12
C HIS A 532 33.72 -2.80 23.73
N HIS A 533 33.76 -1.90 22.74
CA HIS A 533 33.45 -2.23 21.34
C HIS A 533 34.35 -3.33 20.78
N LEU A 534 35.65 -3.32 21.07
CA LEU A 534 36.58 -4.38 20.64
C LEU A 534 36.30 -5.72 21.35
N ALA A 535 35.88 -5.68 22.62
CA ALA A 535 35.46 -6.89 23.34
C ALA A 535 34.17 -7.49 22.75
N ALA A 536 33.18 -6.65 22.43
CA ALA A 536 31.93 -7.05 21.78
C ALA A 536 32.17 -7.58 20.36
N GLU A 537 33.06 -6.96 19.58
CA GLU A 537 33.52 -7.46 18.28
C GLU A 537 34.07 -8.90 18.39
N ALA A 538 35.00 -9.13 19.32
CA ALA A 538 35.63 -10.44 19.50
C ALA A 538 34.63 -11.51 19.94
N GLN A 539 33.69 -11.15 20.82
CA GLN A 539 32.66 -12.05 21.32
C GLN A 539 31.65 -12.42 20.22
N MET A 540 31.16 -11.44 19.46
CA MET A 540 30.24 -11.70 18.35
C MET A 540 30.87 -12.59 17.29
N ALA A 541 32.15 -12.38 16.96
CA ALA A 541 32.90 -13.25 16.06
C ALA A 541 33.03 -14.68 16.61
N ALA A 542 33.20 -14.84 17.93
CA ALA A 542 33.29 -16.16 18.57
C ALA A 542 31.94 -16.88 18.60
N LEU A 543 30.84 -16.17 18.85
CA LEU A 543 29.47 -16.72 18.78
C LEU A 543 29.15 -17.18 17.35
N ALA A 544 29.48 -16.37 16.34
CA ALA A 544 29.30 -16.75 14.93
C ALA A 544 30.03 -18.06 14.58
N ARG A 545 31.32 -18.16 14.96
CA ARG A 545 32.12 -19.37 14.76
C ARG A 545 31.57 -20.58 15.51
N HIS A 546 31.05 -20.37 16.73
CA HIS A 546 30.43 -21.44 17.49
C HIS A 546 29.21 -22.00 16.74
N PHE A 547 28.27 -21.15 16.33
CA PHE A 547 27.05 -21.59 15.65
C PHE A 547 27.31 -22.20 14.27
N LEU A 548 28.33 -21.74 13.53
CA LEU A 548 28.79 -22.38 12.29
C LEU A 548 29.17 -23.85 12.46
N THR A 549 29.63 -24.25 13.65
CA THR A 549 30.04 -25.63 13.94
C THR A 549 28.93 -26.51 14.52
N THR A 550 27.73 -25.95 14.75
CA THR A 550 26.59 -26.69 15.32
C THR A 550 25.71 -27.32 14.24
N GLU A 551 25.31 -28.58 14.42
CA GLU A 551 24.44 -29.30 13.47
C GLU A 551 23.09 -28.61 13.23
N LYS A 552 22.58 -27.81 14.17
CA LYS A 552 21.30 -27.12 14.04
C LYS A 552 21.35 -25.92 13.09
N HIS A 553 22.49 -25.23 13.02
CA HIS A 553 22.63 -23.97 12.29
C HIS A 553 23.54 -24.08 11.05
N HIS A 554 23.98 -25.29 10.67
CA HIS A 554 24.83 -25.52 9.48
C HIS A 554 24.20 -25.09 8.14
N GLN A 555 22.88 -24.89 8.10
CA GLN A 555 22.14 -24.40 6.93
C GLN A 555 21.76 -22.91 7.01
N GLU A 556 22.01 -22.27 8.15
CA GLU A 556 21.84 -20.82 8.30
C GLU A 556 23.07 -20.09 7.75
N PHE A 557 22.84 -18.99 7.04
CA PHE A 557 23.92 -18.13 6.56
C PHE A 557 24.46 -17.31 7.73
N ILE A 558 25.60 -17.74 8.29
CA ILE A 558 26.30 -17.04 9.38
C ILE A 558 27.60 -16.46 8.82
N ASP A 559 27.70 -15.14 8.87
CA ASP A 559 28.88 -14.38 8.43
C ASP A 559 29.63 -13.84 9.67
N PRO A 560 30.76 -14.46 10.07
CA PRO A 560 31.52 -14.03 11.24
C PRO A 560 32.05 -12.60 11.15
N GLU A 561 32.32 -12.08 9.95
CA GLU A 561 32.82 -10.72 9.77
C GLU A 561 31.69 -9.72 9.99
N ALA A 562 30.49 -10.00 9.45
CA ALA A 562 29.30 -9.18 9.70
C ALA A 562 28.92 -9.15 11.19
N TRP A 563 29.00 -10.29 11.88
CA TRP A 563 28.73 -10.37 13.32
C TRP A 563 29.77 -9.57 14.12
N ALA A 564 31.05 -9.69 13.76
CA ALA A 564 32.11 -8.89 14.36
C ALA A 564 31.86 -7.39 14.20
N MET A 565 31.46 -6.94 13.00
CA MET A 565 31.17 -5.52 12.75
C MET A 565 29.97 -5.00 13.52
N VAL A 566 28.93 -5.84 13.67
CA VAL A 566 27.79 -5.51 14.52
C VAL A 566 28.21 -5.33 15.98
N GLY A 567 29.05 -6.22 16.51
CA GLY A 567 29.65 -6.06 17.84
C GLY A 567 30.52 -4.81 17.93
N LEU A 568 31.29 -4.47 16.88
CA LEU A 568 32.15 -3.30 16.86
C LEU A 568 31.37 -1.97 16.91
N LEU A 569 30.16 -1.91 16.35
CA LEU A 569 29.42 -0.65 16.15
C LEU A 569 28.12 -0.52 16.94
N HIS A 570 27.75 -1.51 17.75
CA HIS A 570 26.44 -1.52 18.45
C HIS A 570 26.17 -0.25 19.27
N ASP A 571 27.16 0.21 20.04
CA ASP A 571 27.07 1.39 20.90
C ASP A 571 27.67 2.67 20.28
N ILE A 572 27.75 2.77 18.95
CA ILE A 572 28.47 3.86 18.27
C ILE A 572 27.93 5.25 18.61
N ASP A 573 26.67 5.32 19.06
CA ASP A 573 25.99 6.55 19.47
C ASP A 573 26.10 6.84 20.98
N TRP A 574 26.73 5.98 21.78
CA TRP A 574 26.62 6.04 23.25
C TRP A 574 27.10 7.36 23.85
N GLU A 575 28.16 7.97 23.32
CA GLU A 575 28.61 9.30 23.81
C GLU A 575 27.60 10.42 23.51
N LEU A 576 26.76 10.26 22.48
CA LEU A 576 25.68 11.18 22.14
C LEU A 576 24.43 10.91 22.99
N THR A 577 24.14 9.63 23.26
CA THR A 577 22.85 9.18 23.80
C THR A 577 22.90 8.71 25.27
N ALA A 578 24.06 8.71 25.94
CA ALA A 578 24.20 8.22 27.33
C ALA A 578 23.25 8.85 28.35
N LYS A 579 22.81 10.09 28.14
CA LYS A 579 21.82 10.78 29.00
C LYS A 579 20.37 10.56 28.56
N LYS A 580 20.16 9.84 27.46
CA LYS A 580 18.89 9.63 26.78
C LYS A 580 18.75 8.16 26.36
N PRO A 581 18.53 7.23 27.30
CA PRO A 581 18.53 5.79 27.03
C PRO A 581 17.48 5.33 25.99
N LYS A 582 16.42 6.12 25.76
CA LYS A 582 15.41 5.84 24.71
C LYS A 582 15.83 6.29 23.31
N GLU A 583 16.85 7.13 23.18
CA GLU A 583 17.40 7.55 21.88
C GLU A 583 18.57 6.66 21.45
N HIS A 584 19.21 5.98 22.42
CA HIS A 584 20.27 5.01 22.16
C HIS A 584 19.80 3.86 21.28
N SER A 585 20.66 3.40 20.37
CA SER A 585 20.45 2.44 19.27
C SER A 585 19.61 2.96 18.10
N LEU A 586 18.74 3.96 18.30
CA LEU A 586 18.06 4.66 17.19
C LEU A 586 19.03 5.60 16.48
N ALA A 587 19.82 6.38 17.25
CA ALA A 587 20.86 7.22 16.68
C ALA A 587 22.00 6.37 16.07
N ALA A 588 22.35 5.23 16.67
CA ALA A 588 23.29 4.28 16.06
C ALA A 588 22.78 3.78 14.70
N ALA A 589 21.50 3.39 14.62
CA ALA A 589 20.90 2.94 13.37
C ALA A 589 20.94 4.03 12.29
N GLN A 590 20.66 5.28 12.65
CA GLN A 590 20.74 6.41 11.72
C GLN A 590 22.17 6.63 11.21
N ILE A 591 23.17 6.66 12.10
CA ILE A 591 24.59 6.82 11.72
C ILE A 591 25.00 5.74 10.72
N LEU A 592 24.56 4.49 10.94
CA LEU A 592 24.92 3.37 10.08
C LEU A 592 24.19 3.40 8.73
N GLN A 593 22.93 3.85 8.70
CA GLN A 593 22.18 4.06 7.46
C GLN A 593 22.83 5.13 6.58
N GLU A 594 23.24 6.25 7.18
CA GLU A 594 23.94 7.35 6.49
C GLU A 594 25.31 6.93 5.95
N ASN A 595 25.89 5.85 6.48
CA ASN A 595 27.17 5.28 6.06
C ASN A 595 27.02 3.99 5.23
N ASN A 596 25.85 3.76 4.63
CA ASN A 596 25.58 2.65 3.69
C ASN A 596 25.78 1.24 4.28
N PHE A 597 25.56 1.04 5.59
CA PHE A 597 25.58 -0.29 6.17
C PHE A 597 24.37 -1.12 5.73
N ARG A 598 24.58 -2.44 5.60
CA ARG A 598 23.54 -3.40 5.23
C ARG A 598 22.34 -3.32 6.21
N PRO A 599 21.09 -3.23 5.72
CA PRO A 599 19.93 -2.95 6.58
C PRO A 599 19.65 -3.98 7.69
N ASP A 600 20.00 -5.25 7.50
CA ASP A 600 19.87 -6.30 8.51
C ASP A 600 20.83 -6.08 9.69
N LEU A 601 22.06 -5.59 9.43
CA LEU A 601 23.04 -5.26 10.48
C LEU A 601 22.60 -4.03 11.27
N VAL A 602 22.09 -3.00 10.56
CA VAL A 602 21.49 -1.81 11.17
C VAL A 602 20.33 -2.21 12.08
N ARG A 603 19.46 -3.13 11.62
CA ARG A 603 18.34 -3.63 12.42
C ARG A 603 18.81 -4.37 13.67
N ALA A 604 19.83 -5.23 13.56
CA ALA A 604 20.38 -5.94 14.72
C ALA A 604 20.88 -4.95 15.79
N ILE A 605 21.60 -3.91 15.37
CA ILE A 605 22.07 -2.85 16.28
C ILE A 605 20.90 -2.06 16.85
N ARG A 606 19.86 -1.72 16.09
CA ARG A 606 18.69 -1.02 16.65
C ARG A 606 18.01 -1.79 17.78
N LEU A 607 18.04 -3.12 17.74
CA LEU A 607 17.28 -3.99 18.64
C LEU A 607 18.00 -4.43 19.90
N HIS A 608 19.31 -4.16 20.06
CA HIS A 608 20.00 -4.57 21.29
C HIS A 608 19.51 -3.78 22.52
N ASN A 609 18.99 -2.57 22.33
CA ASN A 609 18.41 -1.79 23.42
C ASN A 609 17.01 -2.30 23.81
N HIS A 610 16.96 -3.01 24.95
CA HIS A 610 15.74 -3.60 25.52
C HIS A 610 14.62 -2.58 25.86
N LEU A 611 14.90 -1.27 25.89
CA LEU A 611 13.91 -0.23 26.21
C LEU A 611 12.91 0.04 25.08
N HIS A 612 13.15 -0.46 23.87
CA HIS A 612 12.27 -0.27 22.71
C HIS A 612 11.08 -1.24 22.67
N GLY A 613 11.09 -2.29 23.48
CA GLY A 613 9.98 -3.25 23.59
C GLY A 613 9.82 -4.21 22.41
N GLU A 614 10.77 -4.22 21.47
CA GLU A 614 10.86 -5.19 20.36
C GLU A 614 11.80 -6.35 20.76
N GLU A 615 11.40 -7.59 20.47
CA GLU A 615 12.16 -8.79 20.85
C GLU A 615 13.09 -9.28 19.71
N PRO A 616 14.32 -9.72 20.01
CA PRO A 616 15.27 -10.20 18.99
C PRO A 616 14.78 -11.50 18.31
N GLN A 617 14.76 -11.52 16.98
CA GLN A 617 14.18 -12.62 16.19
C GLN A 617 15.26 -13.49 15.55
N THR A 618 16.22 -12.88 14.87
CA THR A 618 17.30 -13.60 14.18
C THR A 618 18.38 -14.06 15.15
N LEU A 619 19.18 -15.05 14.73
CA LEU A 619 20.29 -15.54 15.55
C LEU A 619 21.34 -14.44 15.81
N LEU A 620 21.59 -13.56 14.83
CA LEU A 620 22.45 -12.37 14.96
C LEU A 620 21.92 -11.40 16.02
N GLU A 621 20.63 -11.06 15.98
CA GLU A 621 20.00 -10.16 16.95
C GLU A 621 20.05 -10.72 18.37
N LYS A 622 19.73 -12.01 18.51
CA LYS A 622 19.80 -12.73 19.78
C LYS A 622 21.22 -12.76 20.33
N ALA A 623 22.21 -12.97 19.46
CA ALA A 623 23.62 -12.97 19.83
C ALA A 623 24.07 -11.59 20.31
N LEU A 624 23.74 -10.52 19.59
CA LEU A 624 24.12 -9.15 19.97
C LEU A 624 23.46 -8.72 21.29
N PHE A 625 22.16 -9.00 21.44
CA PHE A 625 21.41 -8.73 22.67
C PHE A 625 22.06 -9.38 23.91
N CYS A 626 22.75 -10.51 23.71
CA CYS A 626 23.44 -11.23 24.77
C CYS A 626 24.90 -10.82 24.97
N ALA A 627 25.53 -10.28 23.94
CA ALA A 627 26.94 -9.94 23.94
C ALA A 627 27.28 -8.79 24.92
N GLU A 628 26.45 -7.76 24.93
CA GLU A 628 26.65 -6.53 25.70
C GLU A 628 26.85 -6.80 27.21
N GLU A 629 25.90 -7.51 27.83
CA GLU A 629 25.92 -7.74 29.28
C GLU A 629 27.05 -8.68 29.73
N LEU A 630 27.42 -9.64 28.87
CA LEU A 630 28.44 -10.64 29.18
C LEU A 630 29.86 -10.08 29.10
N THR A 631 30.17 -9.24 28.11
CA THR A 631 31.47 -8.58 27.98
C THR A 631 31.73 -7.61 29.14
N GLY A 632 30.72 -6.84 29.55
CA GLY A 632 30.79 -5.97 30.73
C GLY A 632 31.06 -6.75 32.03
N LEU A 633 30.39 -7.89 32.22
CA LEU A 633 30.59 -8.74 33.40
C LEU A 633 32.00 -9.36 33.47
N VAL A 634 32.51 -9.87 32.34
CA VAL A 634 33.86 -10.46 32.27
C VAL A 634 34.94 -9.40 32.43
N ALA A 635 34.79 -8.21 31.83
CA ALA A 635 35.70 -7.09 32.02
C ALA A 635 35.75 -6.64 33.50
N ALA A 636 34.59 -6.52 34.15
CA ALA A 636 34.52 -6.21 35.58
C ALA A 636 35.20 -7.29 36.43
N ALA A 637 35.03 -8.57 36.09
CA ALA A 637 35.68 -9.69 36.78
C ALA A 637 37.21 -9.67 36.63
N ALA A 638 37.73 -9.26 35.47
CA ALA A 638 39.17 -9.09 35.25
C ALA A 638 39.77 -8.00 36.16
N LEU A 639 39.07 -6.86 36.31
CA LEU A 639 39.55 -5.71 37.09
C LEU A 639 39.72 -5.99 38.59
N VAL A 640 39.07 -7.03 39.11
CA VAL A 640 39.17 -7.44 40.52
C VAL A 640 40.08 -8.64 40.75
N GLN A 641 40.74 -9.15 39.71
CA GLN A 641 41.82 -10.12 39.87
C GLN A 641 43.07 -9.46 40.48
N PRO A 642 43.89 -10.20 41.24
CA PRO A 642 45.09 -9.65 41.87
C PRO A 642 46.08 -9.01 40.88
N ASP A 643 46.20 -9.57 39.68
CA ASP A 643 47.04 -9.06 38.60
C ASP A 643 46.27 -8.18 37.60
N ARG A 644 44.96 -8.04 37.79
CA ARG A 644 44.01 -7.34 36.91
C ARG A 644 44.01 -7.85 35.48
N LYS A 645 44.37 -9.12 35.27
CA LYS A 645 44.53 -9.69 33.94
C LYS A 645 43.36 -10.55 33.48
N LEU A 646 42.99 -10.49 32.19
CA LEU A 646 42.03 -11.42 31.58
C LEU A 646 42.55 -12.86 31.55
N ALA A 647 43.88 -13.04 31.49
CA ALA A 647 44.53 -14.35 31.47
C ALA A 647 44.24 -15.20 32.72
N THR A 648 43.94 -14.56 33.86
CA THR A 648 43.65 -15.25 35.14
C THR A 648 42.15 -15.37 35.42
N VAL A 649 41.30 -14.81 34.56
CA VAL A 649 39.84 -14.94 34.68
C VAL A 649 39.41 -16.35 34.26
N THR A 650 38.71 -17.02 35.15
CA THR A 650 38.13 -18.35 34.93
C THR A 650 36.60 -18.30 34.96
N VAL A 651 35.96 -19.27 34.32
CA VAL A 651 34.49 -19.41 34.32
C VAL A 651 33.92 -19.43 35.75
N GLU A 652 34.57 -20.15 36.67
CA GLU A 652 34.15 -20.19 38.09
C GLU A 652 34.25 -18.83 38.77
N SER A 653 35.30 -18.06 38.48
CA SER A 653 35.46 -16.73 39.05
C SER A 653 34.36 -15.78 38.59
N VAL A 654 33.96 -15.83 37.31
CA VAL A 654 32.88 -15.02 36.75
C VAL A 654 31.52 -15.49 37.25
N LEU A 655 31.26 -16.81 37.32
CA LEU A 655 30.01 -17.36 37.87
C LEU A 655 29.79 -16.97 39.33
N LYS A 656 30.85 -16.95 40.14
CA LYS A 656 30.77 -16.48 41.53
C LYS A 656 30.37 -15.01 41.60
N LYS A 657 30.91 -14.18 40.70
CA LYS A 657 30.61 -12.74 40.59
C LYS A 657 29.22 -12.47 40.01
N PHE A 658 28.76 -13.29 39.08
CA PHE A 658 27.40 -13.25 38.54
C PHE A 658 26.34 -13.43 39.65
N LYS A 659 26.57 -14.37 40.58
CA LYS A 659 25.69 -14.62 41.74
C LYS A 659 25.66 -13.49 42.76
N ASP A 660 26.68 -12.64 42.80
CA ASP A 660 26.76 -11.50 43.71
C ASP A 660 26.11 -10.27 43.07
N ALA A 661 24.86 -9.97 43.42
CA ALA A 661 24.09 -8.85 42.88
C ALA A 661 24.73 -7.47 43.14
N SER A 662 25.64 -7.36 44.11
CA SER A 662 26.34 -6.09 44.42
C SER A 662 27.52 -5.82 43.48
N PHE A 663 28.04 -6.87 42.83
CA PHE A 663 29.15 -6.77 41.90
C PHE A 663 28.65 -6.34 40.51
N ALA A 664 29.33 -5.40 39.85
CA ALA A 664 28.95 -4.90 38.53
C ALA A 664 27.43 -4.56 38.43
N ARG A 665 26.95 -3.65 39.30
CA ARG A 665 25.52 -3.30 39.40
C ARG A 665 24.87 -2.84 38.10
N GLY A 666 25.66 -2.35 37.13
CA GLY A 666 25.17 -1.98 35.81
C GLY A 666 24.82 -3.18 34.91
N VAL A 667 25.24 -4.40 35.26
CA VAL A 667 24.96 -5.61 34.48
C VAL A 667 23.57 -6.16 34.81
N ASN A 668 22.73 -6.28 33.79
CA ASN A 668 21.40 -6.85 33.90
C ASN A 668 21.44 -8.39 33.86
N ARG A 669 21.30 -9.00 35.05
CA ARG A 669 21.33 -10.47 35.19
C ARG A 669 20.11 -11.16 34.60
N GLU A 670 18.97 -10.49 34.52
CA GLU A 670 17.77 -11.05 33.91
C GLU A 670 17.98 -11.22 32.40
N ILE A 671 18.67 -10.27 31.75
CA ILE A 671 19.07 -10.38 30.33
C ILE A 671 20.00 -11.58 30.13
N ILE A 672 21.03 -11.74 30.97
CA ILE A 672 21.95 -12.89 30.88
C ILE A 672 21.21 -14.23 31.05
N LEU A 673 20.20 -14.31 31.91
CA LEU A 673 19.38 -15.52 32.06
C LEU A 673 18.47 -15.77 30.84
N ARG A 674 17.94 -14.71 30.23
CA ARG A 674 17.16 -14.83 28.97
C ARG A 674 18.01 -15.33 27.81
N CYS A 675 19.29 -15.01 27.79
CA CYS A 675 20.23 -15.48 26.77
C CYS A 675 20.33 -16.99 26.68
N GLN A 676 20.10 -17.70 27.78
CA GLN A 676 20.03 -19.17 27.75
C GLN A 676 18.89 -19.68 26.87
N ALA A 677 17.74 -19.00 26.90
CA ALA A 677 16.61 -19.36 26.04
C ALA A 677 16.82 -18.92 24.59
N TYR A 678 17.46 -17.77 24.36
CA TYR A 678 17.68 -17.25 23.00
C TYR A 678 18.74 -18.01 22.21
N LEU A 679 19.85 -18.35 22.87
CA LEU A 679 21.01 -18.96 22.23
C LEU A 679 21.09 -20.47 22.45
N GLU A 680 20.21 -21.01 23.30
CA GLU A 680 20.23 -22.42 23.71
C GLU A 680 21.58 -22.88 24.29
N LEU A 681 22.32 -21.92 24.87
CA LEU A 681 23.58 -22.12 25.57
C LEU A 681 23.38 -21.82 27.05
N ASP A 682 23.84 -22.71 27.92
CA ASP A 682 23.78 -22.41 29.35
C ASP A 682 24.69 -21.22 29.71
N VAL A 683 24.42 -20.59 30.86
CA VAL A 683 25.19 -19.42 31.32
C VAL A 683 26.69 -19.72 31.44
N ARG A 684 27.07 -20.96 31.73
CA ARG A 684 28.47 -21.37 31.84
C ARG A 684 29.15 -21.36 30.47
N GLN A 685 28.49 -21.91 29.45
CA GLN A 685 28.97 -21.93 28.07
C GLN A 685 29.10 -20.51 27.51
N LEU A 686 28.11 -19.65 27.75
CA LEU A 686 28.16 -18.24 27.35
C LEU A 686 29.33 -17.49 28.00
N ILE A 687 29.57 -17.70 29.30
CA ILE A 687 30.71 -17.12 30.01
C ILE A 687 32.04 -17.67 29.46
N ASP A 688 32.16 -18.97 29.21
CA ASP A 688 33.39 -19.59 28.66
C ASP A 688 33.72 -19.02 27.27
N LEU A 689 32.73 -18.94 26.37
CA LEU A 689 32.90 -18.35 25.03
C LEU A 689 33.34 -16.89 25.12
N THR A 690 32.73 -16.12 26.02
CA THR A 690 33.07 -14.70 26.22
C THR A 690 34.48 -14.51 26.77
N ILE A 691 34.87 -15.32 27.78
CA ILE A 691 36.23 -15.28 28.35
C ILE A 691 37.26 -15.58 27.27
N ARG A 692 37.08 -16.67 26.49
CA ARG A 692 38.03 -17.07 25.44
C ARG A 692 38.13 -16.01 24.34
N ALA A 693 37.00 -15.44 23.93
CA ALA A 693 36.95 -14.35 22.96
C ALA A 693 37.76 -13.14 23.44
N MET A 694 37.51 -12.66 24.66
CA MET A 694 38.23 -11.51 25.22
C MET A 694 39.71 -11.80 25.49
N GLN A 695 40.06 -13.02 25.92
CA GLN A 695 41.45 -13.44 26.11
C GLN A 695 42.25 -13.43 24.81
N SER A 696 41.61 -13.75 23.67
CA SER A 696 42.28 -13.71 22.36
C SER A 696 42.75 -12.31 21.95
N ILE A 697 42.17 -11.25 22.55
CA ILE A 697 42.52 -9.85 22.31
C ILE A 697 42.97 -9.12 23.58
N ALA A 698 43.34 -9.85 24.65
CA ALA A 698 43.74 -9.29 25.96
C ALA A 698 44.80 -8.17 25.85
N GLY A 699 45.80 -8.38 24.97
CA GLY A 699 46.84 -7.37 24.71
C GLY A 699 46.31 -6.04 24.16
N VAL A 700 45.20 -6.07 23.41
CA VAL A 700 44.52 -4.89 22.86
C VAL A 700 43.61 -4.23 23.90
N LEU A 701 42.94 -5.04 24.72
CA LEU A 701 42.08 -4.56 25.80
C LEU A 701 42.89 -3.94 26.96
N GLY A 702 44.17 -4.27 27.08
CA GLY A 702 45.01 -3.85 28.22
C GLY A 702 44.49 -4.40 29.54
N LEU A 703 43.83 -5.56 29.45
CA LEU A 703 43.33 -6.40 30.53
C LEU A 703 43.93 -7.79 30.30
#